data_AF-A0A1Y2F979-F1
#
_entry.id   AF-A0A1Y2F979-F1
#
_cell.length_a   1.000
_cell.length_b   1.000
_cell.length_c   1.000
_cell.angle_alpha   90.00
_cell.angle_beta   90.00
_cell.angle_gamma   90.00
#
_symmetry.space_group_name_H-M   'P 1'
#
loop_
_entity.id
_entity.type
_entity.pdbx_description
1 polymer ?
#
loop_
_entity_poly.entity_id
_entity_poly.type
_entity_poly.pdbx_seq_one_letter_code
_entity_poly.pdbx_strand_id
1 'polypeptide(L)'
;MVEVDKFPSYDLLPKEITQALAFVRKNPEYDGRGTVIAILDTGVDVGAPGLEKTSDGKQKIIEAIDCTGSGDVPLQIVPENKINVKDDAISITGCTGKTLLLNKEWINPSGQWKIGMKSLYDLFPKSLLSRIKDDCVVFNDGNEWKAVIDIDGSGDLRNSIVLSNYNVKYQYLKFGNDDQLSFSINIYDEGETLSIVTVAGSHGTHVAAIASAYYPDKQEQNGVAPGAQIVSLKIGDTRLGSMETGAGLTRAAIFLSQLKCDLANMSYGEGTSKANIGSFIELIRDKVVNETGTVFVSSAGNNGPALTTSGSPGGTTEGVFSVGAYVSSGMMEAEYSLLEKVPERPYTWSSRGPTNDGDVGVTVYAPGGAITSVPPYTLASSQLMNGTSMSSPNCCGCLALIISALKANNIQYTPYRISKAIQRTSKNINDPMNVGLIQVENAFNDLVNFKDDKSQDILFKVEISEFDNGRGIYIRDIVNANKINQYSVNVKPTFMKTEDKILNQQRLEYENKIALISTVGWVKCPKYLLLNNGGRSFFIAVNPTSLDSGFHYAEILAYNTESEANPLFKIPITVIKPENKLDDNSLNYSYSNLKFGPGDIKRIFLNTPKEANMIEVILKSNSRDTNARFILHSIQLLKQKCYKTYENEIAFGLNATSLDESQKQNFTKCYPVVPNTVIELCLAQFWSSLGESVVSMEVHFHSILVNNIPYGDILIKESDFINNIEISAPLRKEIINVSCSLNTLSRSIKPSDELITAMKSRDILPDSKQILQLVLTYEFKISESTNVTVRFPSLNDYIYDAAHEGLFIIIYDSNKKVVGYRDIFAKSLKLSKGEYTVKLQILSKSVELLERIKNMTMVVDQTLPKGKEVNVTFFRDIINALNNKNSGFGNKVLANNEHRPLFVIPGNGTYTRPKDLTQESYLSGVLKLPSFKLEKTLFRIVYSIGPEKKIKEKSLISKDTPGDTDNTTNTDDRNSLKEAIRDLQISYLKKLKGEELTALLAVLEVDYPNHIPLMLEKINIINNRINELLKSFDKSSDYDKSKKIIDEIIDNSKELIDQTNKLEEAIDTKELSSYYGLKHQKIINETEKKLKADNDKKKDYLVQALNMKCEAYNNLIFMTQLKIVKDENNEDEIEYLKQLITESNKVMNDYFAWSEHTDYKYIMAYSKKERLVGRYGNALKTLNKYINDTPIGDLNKSNIGNVNEACKLRLSILNELHWDCWCDYEEVQKFLRSPSDYALLN
;
A
#
# COMPACT_ATOMS: atom_id res chain seq x y z
N MET A 1 28.28 -51.97 2.23
CA MET A 1 28.16 -50.50 2.14
C MET A 1 26.82 -50.23 1.52
N VAL A 2 25.99 -49.37 2.12
CA VAL A 2 24.77 -48.90 1.44
C VAL A 2 25.25 -47.93 0.36
N GLU A 3 24.94 -48.23 -0.90
CA GLU A 3 25.24 -47.34 -2.01
C GLU A 3 24.33 -46.12 -1.85
N VAL A 4 24.92 -44.96 -1.53
CA VAL A 4 24.17 -43.71 -1.34
C VAL A 4 24.05 -43.06 -2.70
N ASP A 5 22.82 -42.90 -3.19
CA ASP A 5 22.55 -42.22 -4.46
C ASP A 5 23.10 -40.78 -4.43
N LYS A 6 23.60 -40.31 -5.58
CA LYS A 6 24.05 -38.93 -5.73
C LYS A 6 22.85 -37.99 -5.64
N PHE A 7 23.03 -36.84 -4.98
CA PHE A 7 22.00 -35.81 -4.91
C PHE A 7 21.57 -35.36 -6.33
N PRO A 8 20.27 -35.28 -6.64
CA PRO A 8 19.76 -34.95 -7.98
C PRO A 8 19.88 -33.44 -8.28
N SER A 9 21.09 -32.91 -8.37
CA SER A 9 21.35 -31.46 -8.48
C SER A 9 20.75 -30.80 -9.73
N TYR A 10 20.54 -31.54 -10.82
CA TYR A 10 19.89 -31.02 -12.03
C TYR A 10 18.39 -30.78 -11.88
N ASP A 11 17.75 -31.40 -10.87
CA ASP A 11 16.33 -31.26 -10.59
C ASP A 11 16.02 -30.13 -9.60
N LEU A 12 17.06 -29.45 -9.06
CA LEU A 12 16.92 -28.20 -8.31
C LEU A 12 16.43 -27.04 -9.20
N LEU A 13 16.69 -27.12 -10.50
CA LEU A 13 16.15 -26.21 -11.51
C LEU A 13 15.83 -27.05 -12.76
N PRO A 14 14.60 -27.57 -12.86
CA PRO A 14 14.25 -28.54 -13.89
C PRO A 14 14.38 -27.98 -15.31
N LYS A 15 15.27 -28.59 -16.10
CA LYS A 15 15.55 -28.25 -17.50
C LYS A 15 15.36 -29.43 -18.46
N GLU A 16 15.37 -30.65 -17.95
CA GLU A 16 15.25 -31.87 -18.77
C GLU A 16 13.82 -32.04 -19.30
N ILE A 17 12.81 -31.82 -18.43
CA ILE A 17 11.39 -32.01 -18.80
C ILE A 17 10.91 -31.05 -19.90
N THR A 18 11.62 -29.93 -20.10
CA THR A 18 11.33 -28.93 -21.14
C THR A 18 12.19 -29.12 -22.41
N GLN A 19 13.03 -30.16 -22.45
CA GLN A 19 14.08 -30.40 -23.48
C GLN A 19 15.20 -29.35 -23.50
N ALA A 20 15.20 -28.35 -22.61
CA ALA A 20 16.19 -27.28 -22.61
C ALA A 20 17.61 -27.81 -22.38
N LEU A 21 17.79 -28.71 -21.41
CA LEU A 21 19.11 -29.27 -21.09
C LEU A 21 19.68 -30.09 -22.25
N ALA A 22 18.87 -30.97 -22.84
CA ALA A 22 19.25 -31.77 -24.00
C ALA A 22 19.60 -30.88 -25.22
N PHE A 23 18.80 -29.84 -25.47
CA PHE A 23 18.98 -28.90 -26.57
C PHE A 23 20.33 -28.15 -26.48
N VAL A 24 20.68 -27.62 -25.31
CA VAL A 24 21.95 -26.90 -25.09
C VAL A 24 23.15 -27.86 -25.14
N ARG A 25 23.03 -29.08 -24.60
CA ARG A 25 24.10 -30.09 -24.71
C ARG A 25 24.41 -30.46 -26.15
N LYS A 26 23.38 -30.54 -27.00
CA LYS A 26 23.51 -30.82 -28.45
C LYS A 26 24.03 -29.60 -29.22
N ASN A 27 23.66 -28.39 -28.79
CA ASN A 27 24.05 -27.14 -29.43
C ASN A 27 24.59 -26.13 -28.40
N PRO A 28 25.86 -26.25 -27.96
CA PRO A 28 26.41 -25.42 -26.89
C PRO A 28 26.39 -23.90 -27.16
N GLU A 29 26.36 -23.52 -28.44
CA GLU A 29 26.29 -22.12 -28.88
C GLU A 29 24.87 -21.54 -28.83
N TYR A 30 23.84 -22.36 -28.59
CA TYR A 30 22.44 -21.94 -28.50
C TYR A 30 21.97 -21.82 -27.04
N ASP A 31 22.86 -21.37 -26.17
CA ASP A 31 22.69 -21.27 -24.72
C ASP A 31 22.01 -19.97 -24.25
N GLY A 32 21.45 -19.19 -25.18
CA GLY A 32 20.84 -17.88 -24.92
C GLY A 32 21.71 -16.69 -25.33
N ARG A 33 22.95 -16.91 -25.77
CA ARG A 33 23.82 -15.82 -26.24
C ARG A 33 23.16 -15.02 -27.38
N GLY A 34 23.40 -13.71 -27.38
CA GLY A 34 22.79 -12.78 -28.33
C GLY A 34 21.32 -12.44 -28.04
N THR A 35 20.80 -12.82 -26.87
CA THR A 35 19.45 -12.44 -26.42
C THR A 35 19.48 -11.56 -25.17
N VAL A 36 18.50 -10.67 -25.06
CA VAL A 36 18.30 -9.79 -23.89
C VAL A 36 16.91 -10.05 -23.28
N ILE A 37 16.88 -10.36 -21.99
CA ILE A 37 15.68 -10.61 -21.20
C ILE A 37 15.46 -9.45 -20.22
N ALA A 38 14.34 -8.75 -20.31
CA ALA A 38 13.91 -7.80 -19.30
C ALA A 38 13.15 -8.51 -18.18
N ILE A 39 13.52 -8.27 -16.92
CA ILE A 39 12.88 -8.84 -15.73
C ILE A 39 12.10 -7.73 -15.03
N LEU A 40 10.77 -7.81 -15.10
CA LEU A 40 9.84 -6.89 -14.43
C LEU A 40 9.40 -7.52 -13.10
N ASP A 41 10.03 -7.11 -12.01
CA ASP A 41 9.86 -7.76 -10.72
C ASP A 41 10.22 -6.83 -9.53
N THR A 42 10.62 -7.38 -8.39
CA THR A 42 11.12 -6.64 -7.22
C THR A 42 12.47 -5.96 -7.43
N GLY A 43 13.01 -6.01 -8.66
CA GLY A 43 14.41 -5.71 -8.97
C GLY A 43 15.32 -6.94 -8.87
N VAL A 44 16.43 -6.89 -9.58
CA VAL A 44 17.46 -7.93 -9.63
C VAL A 44 18.71 -7.37 -8.94
N ASP A 45 19.25 -8.11 -7.98
CA ASP A 45 20.48 -7.72 -7.30
C ASP A 45 21.66 -7.93 -8.25
N VAL A 46 22.28 -6.81 -8.63
CA VAL A 46 23.42 -6.75 -9.56
C VAL A 46 24.68 -7.44 -9.03
N GLY A 47 24.76 -7.66 -7.71
CA GLY A 47 25.85 -8.36 -7.05
C GLY A 47 25.52 -9.81 -6.67
N ALA A 48 24.41 -10.37 -7.16
CA ALA A 48 24.02 -11.74 -6.85
C ALA A 48 24.89 -12.79 -7.57
N PRO A 49 25.29 -13.87 -6.88
CA PRO A 49 26.08 -14.94 -7.49
C PRO A 49 25.39 -15.56 -8.70
N GLY A 50 26.15 -15.74 -9.78
CA GLY A 50 25.68 -16.30 -11.04
C GLY A 50 25.06 -15.27 -11.99
N LEU A 51 24.95 -14.00 -11.56
CA LEU A 51 24.40 -12.90 -12.35
C LEU A 51 25.46 -11.86 -12.72
N GLU A 52 26.75 -12.20 -12.64
CA GLU A 52 27.85 -11.29 -12.99
C GLU A 52 28.19 -11.32 -14.49
N LYS A 53 28.35 -12.53 -15.05
CA LYS A 53 28.78 -12.74 -16.45
C LYS A 53 27.91 -13.75 -17.18
N THR A 54 27.82 -13.61 -18.50
CA THR A 54 27.26 -14.61 -19.40
C THR A 54 28.26 -15.74 -19.67
N SER A 55 27.78 -16.85 -20.23
CA SER A 55 28.64 -17.96 -20.67
C SER A 55 29.69 -17.57 -21.72
N ASP A 56 29.49 -16.49 -22.48
CA ASP A 56 30.45 -15.90 -23.42
C ASP A 56 31.26 -14.73 -22.83
N GLY A 57 31.23 -14.53 -21.51
CA GLY A 57 32.09 -13.59 -20.79
C GLY A 57 31.63 -12.13 -20.80
N LYS A 58 30.45 -11.82 -21.35
CA LYS A 58 29.87 -10.47 -21.34
C LYS A 58 29.25 -10.14 -19.99
N GLN A 59 28.99 -8.86 -19.75
CA GLN A 59 28.22 -8.41 -18.59
C GLN A 59 26.81 -9.00 -18.64
N LYS A 60 26.40 -9.68 -17.57
CA LYS A 60 25.08 -10.32 -17.49
C LYS A 60 23.97 -9.30 -17.35
N ILE A 61 24.00 -8.47 -16.30
CA ILE A 61 23.00 -7.41 -16.10
C ILE A 61 23.51 -6.13 -16.73
N ILE A 62 22.89 -5.72 -17.85
CA ILE A 62 23.31 -4.56 -18.65
C ILE A 62 22.58 -3.27 -18.30
N GLU A 63 21.46 -3.39 -17.58
CA GLU A 63 20.68 -2.24 -17.13
C GLU A 63 19.94 -2.59 -15.82
N ALA A 64 19.81 -1.62 -14.92
CA ALA A 64 19.11 -1.77 -13.65
C ALA A 64 18.37 -0.48 -13.30
N ILE A 65 17.04 -0.53 -13.33
CA ILE A 65 16.19 0.66 -13.23
C ILE A 65 15.14 0.46 -12.13
N ASP A 66 15.01 1.46 -11.25
CA ASP A 66 13.83 1.58 -10.37
C ASP A 66 12.70 2.31 -11.11
N CYS A 67 11.72 1.55 -11.61
CA CYS A 67 10.57 2.12 -12.29
C CYS A 67 9.58 2.77 -11.31
N THR A 68 9.61 2.42 -10.02
CA THR A 68 8.55 2.86 -9.09
C THR A 68 8.76 4.28 -8.55
N GLY A 69 9.98 4.80 -8.69
CA GLY A 69 10.41 6.08 -8.11
C GLY A 69 10.68 6.01 -6.60
N SER A 70 10.65 4.82 -6.00
CA SER A 70 10.99 4.65 -4.58
C SER A 70 12.44 5.04 -4.28
N GLY A 71 13.33 4.88 -5.26
CA GLY A 71 14.76 5.20 -5.25
C GLY A 71 15.10 6.66 -5.43
N ASP A 72 14.12 7.50 -5.78
CA ASP A 72 14.42 8.86 -6.23
C ASP A 72 14.79 9.79 -5.09
N VAL A 73 15.80 10.60 -5.37
CA VAL A 73 16.37 11.62 -4.52
C VAL A 73 16.32 12.94 -5.30
N PRO A 74 15.48 13.90 -4.87
CA PRO A 74 15.52 15.23 -5.46
C PRO A 74 16.78 15.95 -5.08
N LEU A 75 17.36 16.63 -6.05
CA LEU A 75 18.61 17.33 -5.89
C LEU A 75 18.39 18.85 -5.92
N GLN A 76 19.07 19.55 -5.02
CA GLN A 76 19.07 21.01 -4.93
C GLN A 76 20.47 21.53 -5.21
N ILE A 77 20.56 22.64 -5.96
CA ILE A 77 21.83 23.32 -6.18
C ILE A 77 22.34 23.89 -4.85
N VAL A 78 23.61 23.61 -4.53
CA VAL A 78 24.29 24.21 -3.37
C VAL A 78 24.54 25.69 -3.68
N PRO A 79 24.02 26.63 -2.86
CA PRO A 79 24.31 28.05 -3.03
C PRO A 79 25.81 28.33 -2.93
N GLU A 80 26.34 29.24 -3.75
CA GLU A 80 27.79 29.58 -3.79
C GLU A 80 28.35 29.97 -2.41
N ASN A 81 27.56 30.69 -1.60
CA ASN A 81 27.94 31.09 -0.24
C ASN A 81 28.02 29.93 0.77
N LYS A 82 27.64 28.72 0.37
CA LYS A 82 27.76 27.48 1.16
C LYS A 82 28.86 26.54 0.63
N ILE A 83 29.66 27.00 -0.33
CA ILE A 83 30.81 26.27 -0.87
C ILE A 83 32.09 26.92 -0.35
N ASN A 84 32.88 26.19 0.42
CA ASN A 84 34.16 26.65 0.95
C ASN A 84 35.29 25.77 0.42
N VAL A 85 36.18 26.34 -0.40
CA VAL A 85 37.37 25.64 -0.88
C VAL A 85 38.49 25.82 0.15
N LYS A 86 38.94 24.72 0.77
CA LYS A 86 40.10 24.66 1.67
C LYS A 86 41.29 23.99 0.96
N ASP A 87 42.48 24.06 1.56
CA ASP A 87 43.72 23.55 0.93
C ASP A 87 43.67 22.04 0.59
N ASP A 88 42.90 21.25 1.33
CA ASP A 88 42.81 19.79 1.21
C ASP A 88 41.46 19.27 0.69
N ALA A 89 40.39 20.08 0.69
CA ALA A 89 39.03 19.64 0.33
C ALA A 89 38.11 20.80 -0.07
N ILE A 90 37.02 20.47 -0.78
CA ILE A 90 35.87 21.37 -0.95
C ILE A 90 34.85 21.03 0.13
N SER A 91 34.46 22.00 0.95
CA SER A 91 33.50 21.85 2.03
C SER A 91 32.14 22.43 1.63
N ILE A 92 31.08 21.61 1.71
CA ILE A 92 29.70 22.03 1.49
C ILE A 92 28.80 21.63 2.66
N THR A 93 27.69 22.33 2.88
CA THR A 93 26.69 21.93 3.88
C THR A 93 25.66 21.00 3.25
N GLY A 94 25.59 19.74 3.70
CA GLY A 94 24.62 18.74 3.25
C GLY A 94 23.18 19.01 3.72
N CYS A 95 22.23 18.20 3.23
CA CYS A 95 20.80 18.35 3.55
C CYS A 95 20.50 18.05 5.03
N THR A 96 21.31 17.20 5.67
CA THR A 96 21.29 16.94 7.11
C THR A 96 21.94 18.06 7.94
N GLY A 97 22.47 19.10 7.31
CA GLY A 97 23.26 20.14 7.99
C GLY A 97 24.68 19.72 8.34
N LYS A 98 25.07 18.47 8.09
CA LYS A 98 26.46 18.01 8.19
C LYS A 98 27.34 18.73 7.18
N THR A 99 28.62 18.88 7.51
CA THR A 99 29.61 19.36 6.54
C THR A 99 30.09 18.18 5.72
N LEU A 100 29.89 18.22 4.41
CA LEU A 100 30.40 17.23 3.47
C LEU A 100 31.75 17.71 2.93
N LEU A 101 32.76 16.85 3.02
CA LEU A 101 34.10 17.09 2.48
C LEU A 101 34.26 16.37 1.13
N LEU A 102 34.39 17.14 0.05
CA LEU A 102 34.55 16.63 -1.30
C LEU A 102 36.03 16.65 -1.71
N ASN A 103 36.41 15.71 -2.56
CA ASN A 103 37.76 15.67 -3.12
C ASN A 103 37.96 16.83 -4.10
N LYS A 104 38.99 17.66 -3.88
CA LYS A 104 39.33 18.79 -4.75
C LYS A 104 39.78 18.38 -6.17
N GLU A 105 40.19 17.12 -6.34
CA GLU A 105 40.60 16.57 -7.63
C GLU A 105 39.42 16.16 -8.53
N TRP A 106 38.19 16.14 -8.00
CA TRP A 106 37.01 15.86 -8.82
C TRP A 106 36.77 16.99 -9.82
N ILE A 107 36.74 16.62 -11.10
CA ILE A 107 36.49 17.54 -12.20
C ILE A 107 35.02 17.97 -12.15
N ASN A 108 34.77 19.27 -12.00
CA ASN A 108 33.44 19.88 -12.08
C ASN A 108 33.54 21.24 -12.78
N PRO A 109 33.52 21.28 -14.13
CA PRO A 109 33.74 22.51 -14.89
C PRO A 109 32.61 23.52 -14.71
N SER A 110 31.42 23.06 -14.31
CA SER A 110 30.27 23.94 -14.06
C SER A 110 30.42 24.76 -12.77
N GLY A 111 31.25 24.29 -11.83
CA GLY A 111 31.33 24.82 -10.46
C GLY A 111 30.08 24.54 -9.61
N GLN A 112 29.03 23.95 -10.16
CA GLN A 112 27.77 23.69 -9.48
C GLN A 112 27.78 22.30 -8.85
N TRP A 113 27.47 22.25 -7.55
CA TRP A 113 27.23 21.01 -6.82
C TRP A 113 25.75 20.88 -6.53
N LYS A 114 25.19 19.67 -6.66
CA LYS A 114 23.81 19.38 -6.29
C LYS A 114 23.78 18.38 -5.14
N ILE A 115 22.93 18.61 -4.16
CA ILE A 115 22.81 17.76 -2.95
C ILE A 115 21.38 17.26 -2.77
N GLY A 116 21.25 16.07 -2.20
CA GLY A 116 19.96 15.49 -1.82
C GLY A 116 20.10 14.55 -0.63
N MET A 117 18.96 14.12 -0.09
CA MET A 117 18.90 13.19 1.03
C MET A 117 17.83 12.14 0.77
N LYS A 118 18.10 10.88 1.13
CA LYS A 118 17.12 9.79 1.06
C LYS A 118 16.98 9.07 2.39
N SER A 119 15.74 8.70 2.72
CA SER A 119 15.48 7.81 3.84
C SER A 119 15.76 6.37 3.40
N LEU A 120 16.68 5.68 4.08
CA LEU A 120 16.95 4.26 3.77
C LEU A 120 15.72 3.38 4.01
N TYR A 121 14.79 3.78 4.88
CA TYR A 121 13.50 3.09 5.05
C TYR A 121 12.67 2.97 3.76
N ASP A 122 12.89 3.88 2.80
CA ASP A 122 12.20 3.86 1.51
C ASP A 122 12.92 2.96 0.49
N LEU A 123 14.18 2.59 0.74
CA LEU A 123 15.04 1.81 -0.15
C LEU A 123 15.20 0.35 0.29
N PHE A 124 15.11 0.10 1.61
CA PHE A 124 15.42 -1.20 2.19
C PHE A 124 14.18 -2.12 2.22
N PRO A 125 14.32 -3.39 1.79
CA PRO A 125 13.33 -4.42 2.07
C PRO A 125 12.97 -4.49 3.57
N LYS A 126 11.72 -4.85 3.88
CA LYS A 126 11.20 -4.88 5.27
C LYS A 126 12.08 -5.67 6.25
N SER A 127 12.76 -6.71 5.77
CA SER A 127 13.65 -7.57 6.56
C SER A 127 14.93 -6.90 7.02
N LEU A 128 15.34 -5.77 6.42
CA LEU A 128 16.57 -5.04 6.75
C LEU A 128 16.31 -3.69 7.46
N LEU A 129 15.07 -3.43 7.90
CA LEU A 129 14.69 -2.13 8.46
C LEU A 129 15.19 -1.92 9.90
N SER A 130 16.46 -1.55 10.05
CA SER A 130 16.96 -0.87 11.25
C SER A 130 18.35 -0.24 11.05
N ARG A 131 18.54 0.82 10.24
CA ARG A 131 19.70 1.76 10.32
C ARG A 131 19.64 2.90 9.27
N ILE A 132 20.08 4.08 9.74
CA ILE A 132 20.77 5.23 9.11
C ILE A 132 20.14 5.85 7.83
N LYS A 133 20.53 7.09 7.52
CA LYS A 133 20.21 7.86 6.32
C LYS A 133 21.50 8.43 5.75
N ASP A 134 21.61 8.46 4.43
CA ASP A 134 22.84 8.90 3.75
C ASP A 134 22.58 10.19 2.97
N ASP A 135 23.57 11.09 2.99
CA ASP A 135 23.61 12.27 2.12
C ASP A 135 24.18 11.87 0.74
N CYS A 136 23.64 12.48 -0.32
CA CYS A 136 24.09 12.25 -1.69
C CYS A 136 24.57 13.55 -2.33
N VAL A 137 25.67 13.46 -3.10
CA VAL A 137 26.23 14.58 -3.88
C VAL A 137 26.23 14.19 -5.35
N VAL A 138 25.73 15.08 -6.22
CA VAL A 138 25.71 14.91 -7.68
C VAL A 138 26.37 16.10 -8.36
N PHE A 139 27.20 15.80 -9.37
CA PHE A 139 27.92 16.80 -10.16
C PHE A 139 28.14 16.30 -11.60
N ASN A 140 28.41 17.21 -12.51
CA ASN A 140 28.75 16.88 -13.91
C ASN A 140 30.26 17.08 -14.10
N ASP A 141 30.95 16.07 -14.64
CA ASP A 141 32.41 16.11 -14.83
C ASP A 141 32.86 16.73 -16.17
N GLY A 142 31.91 17.24 -16.96
CA GLY A 142 32.12 17.74 -18.32
C GLY A 142 31.78 16.72 -19.41
N ASN A 143 31.68 15.43 -19.07
CA ASN A 143 31.30 14.36 -20.00
C ASN A 143 29.99 13.67 -19.56
N GLU A 144 29.87 13.33 -18.28
CA GLU A 144 28.73 12.59 -17.74
C GLU A 144 28.36 13.06 -16.32
N TRP A 145 27.14 12.77 -15.91
CA TRP A 145 26.69 13.01 -14.53
C TRP A 145 27.23 11.94 -13.58
N LYS A 146 27.68 12.38 -12.40
CA LYS A 146 28.29 11.56 -11.34
C LYS A 146 27.55 11.71 -10.04
N ALA A 147 27.54 10.65 -9.22
CA ALA A 147 27.06 10.73 -7.85
C ALA A 147 27.98 10.04 -6.84
N VAL A 148 27.92 10.52 -5.61
CA VAL A 148 28.62 9.97 -4.43
C VAL A 148 27.63 9.90 -3.28
N ILE A 149 27.68 8.80 -2.53
CA ILE A 149 26.78 8.51 -1.40
C ILE A 149 27.61 8.35 -0.13
N ASP A 150 27.16 9.00 0.96
CA ASP A 150 27.76 8.92 2.29
C ASP A 150 27.37 7.62 3.03
N ILE A 151 27.82 6.46 2.53
CA ILE A 151 27.38 5.12 3.00
C ILE A 151 27.67 4.89 4.49
N ASP A 152 28.76 5.47 5.02
CA ASP A 152 29.15 5.34 6.43
C ASP A 152 28.64 6.48 7.32
N GLY A 153 27.96 7.47 6.72
CA GLY A 153 27.40 8.63 7.41
C GLY A 153 28.45 9.58 8.00
N SER A 154 29.73 9.44 7.62
CA SER A 154 30.85 10.22 8.17
C SER A 154 30.85 11.68 7.69
N GLY A 155 30.28 11.94 6.51
CA GLY A 155 30.38 13.21 5.80
C GLY A 155 31.73 13.45 5.13
N ASP A 156 32.71 12.55 5.26
CA ASP A 156 34.00 12.65 4.56
C ASP A 156 33.98 11.84 3.27
N LEU A 157 33.67 12.51 2.16
CA LEU A 157 33.49 11.88 0.85
C LEU A 157 34.76 11.84 0.00
N ARG A 158 35.92 12.27 0.53
CA ARG A 158 37.16 12.43 -0.26
C ARG A 158 37.67 11.12 -0.86
N ASN A 159 37.45 10.02 -0.15
CA ASN A 159 37.86 8.66 -0.55
C ASN A 159 36.69 7.81 -1.05
N SER A 160 35.50 8.40 -1.19
CA SER A 160 34.31 7.67 -1.62
C SER A 160 34.36 7.36 -3.12
N ILE A 161 33.77 6.21 -3.49
CA ILE A 161 33.71 5.78 -4.89
C ILE A 161 32.71 6.65 -5.66
N VAL A 162 33.17 7.26 -6.74
CA VAL A 162 32.33 8.05 -7.65
C VAL A 162 31.62 7.13 -8.63
N LEU A 163 30.29 7.15 -8.60
CA LEU A 163 29.42 6.34 -9.43
C LEU A 163 28.93 7.12 -10.65
N SER A 164 28.66 6.39 -11.73
CA SER A 164 27.99 6.87 -12.96
C SER A 164 26.68 6.10 -13.14
N ASN A 165 25.87 6.46 -14.14
CA ASN A 165 24.72 5.63 -14.52
C ASN A 165 25.15 4.18 -14.73
N TYR A 166 24.34 3.24 -14.21
CA TYR A 166 24.74 1.84 -14.14
C TYR A 166 25.13 1.27 -15.51
N ASN A 167 24.38 1.59 -16.56
CA ASN A 167 24.63 1.09 -17.92
C ASN A 167 25.94 1.57 -18.57
N VAL A 168 26.61 2.58 -18.01
CA VAL A 168 27.87 3.11 -18.54
C VAL A 168 29.08 2.30 -18.07
N LYS A 169 29.14 2.00 -16.77
CA LYS A 169 30.31 1.36 -16.13
C LYS A 169 30.00 0.07 -15.36
N TYR A 170 28.73 -0.30 -15.23
CA TYR A 170 28.25 -1.46 -14.47
C TYR A 170 28.73 -1.47 -13.01
N GLN A 171 28.84 -0.28 -12.42
CA GLN A 171 29.30 -0.09 -11.05
C GLN A 171 28.14 -0.24 -10.07
N TYR A 172 28.41 -0.92 -8.96
CA TYR A 172 27.50 -1.04 -7.83
C TYR A 172 28.31 -1.06 -6.54
N LEU A 173 27.67 -0.68 -5.44
CA LEU A 173 28.23 -0.71 -4.08
C LEU A 173 27.31 -1.51 -3.17
N LYS A 174 27.70 -1.68 -1.92
CA LYS A 174 26.89 -2.34 -0.89
C LYS A 174 26.67 -1.41 0.29
N PHE A 175 25.47 -1.41 0.84
CA PHE A 175 25.22 -0.83 2.15
C PHE A 175 25.77 -1.77 3.21
N GLY A 176 26.77 -1.30 3.98
CA GLY A 176 27.38 -2.06 5.07
C GLY A 176 28.08 -3.36 4.64
N ASN A 177 29.06 -3.82 5.44
CA ASN A 177 29.63 -5.15 5.24
C ASN A 177 28.69 -6.26 5.76
N ASP A 178 27.86 -5.97 6.76
CA ASP A 178 26.95 -6.94 7.36
C ASP A 178 25.63 -7.06 6.58
N ASP A 179 25.11 -5.96 6.02
CA ASP A 179 23.78 -5.95 5.40
C ASP A 179 23.79 -6.54 3.97
N GLN A 180 24.94 -6.52 3.29
CA GLN A 180 25.15 -7.14 1.96
C GLN A 180 24.14 -6.69 0.88
N LEU A 181 23.43 -5.57 1.07
CA LEU A 181 22.46 -5.04 0.12
C LEU A 181 23.19 -4.24 -0.97
N SER A 182 23.25 -4.80 -2.18
CA SER A 182 23.81 -4.09 -3.32
C SER A 182 22.89 -2.96 -3.78
N PHE A 183 23.48 -1.87 -4.26
CA PHE A 183 22.77 -0.80 -4.95
C PHE A 183 23.57 -0.29 -6.14
N SER A 184 22.84 0.19 -7.15
CA SER A 184 23.38 0.96 -8.27
C SER A 184 22.68 2.32 -8.35
N ILE A 185 23.06 3.15 -9.31
CA ILE A 185 22.45 4.47 -9.49
C ILE A 185 22.11 4.76 -10.94
N ASN A 186 21.12 5.63 -11.13
CA ASN A 186 20.86 6.33 -12.38
C ASN A 186 20.58 7.80 -12.09
N ILE A 187 20.94 8.68 -13.02
CA ILE A 187 20.76 10.13 -12.91
C ILE A 187 19.93 10.58 -14.10
N TYR A 188 18.82 11.27 -13.80
CA TYR A 188 17.85 11.76 -14.77
C TYR A 188 17.71 13.29 -14.69
N ASP A 189 16.96 13.85 -15.64
CA ASP A 189 16.53 15.25 -15.64
C ASP A 189 17.69 16.25 -15.49
N GLU A 190 18.76 16.06 -16.29
CA GLU A 190 19.97 16.89 -16.22
C GLU A 190 20.54 17.03 -14.80
N GLY A 191 20.58 15.91 -14.07
CA GLY A 191 21.12 15.84 -12.73
C GLY A 191 20.21 16.44 -11.66
N GLU A 192 18.90 16.63 -11.92
CA GLU A 192 17.93 17.01 -10.88
C GLU A 192 17.39 15.82 -10.08
N THR A 193 17.48 14.61 -10.64
CA THR A 193 16.96 13.40 -10.02
C THR A 193 18.05 12.33 -9.97
N LEU A 194 18.48 11.94 -8.76
CA LEU A 194 19.29 10.74 -8.55
C LEU A 194 18.35 9.59 -8.16
N SER A 195 18.43 8.46 -8.85
CA SER A 195 17.65 7.26 -8.56
C SER A 195 18.59 6.18 -8.04
N ILE A 196 18.46 5.86 -6.75
CA ILE A 196 19.20 4.76 -6.11
C ILE A 196 18.42 3.47 -6.34
N VAL A 197 19.03 2.52 -7.03
CA VAL A 197 18.39 1.27 -7.44
C VAL A 197 18.82 0.14 -6.51
N THR A 198 17.91 -0.25 -5.64
CA THR A 198 17.98 -1.45 -4.77
C THR A 198 16.89 -2.43 -5.17
N VAL A 199 16.93 -3.64 -4.61
CA VAL A 199 15.81 -4.59 -4.71
C VAL A 199 14.78 -4.34 -3.61
N ALA A 200 13.49 -4.53 -3.91
CA ALA A 200 12.38 -4.49 -2.94
C ALA A 200 12.15 -5.83 -2.22
N GLY A 201 12.79 -6.91 -2.70
CA GLY A 201 12.65 -8.27 -2.19
C GLY A 201 13.56 -9.26 -2.92
N SER A 202 13.58 -10.52 -2.47
CA SER A 202 14.44 -11.57 -3.04
C SER A 202 13.92 -12.18 -4.34
N HIS A 203 12.64 -11.98 -4.62
CA HIS A 203 11.92 -12.66 -5.69
C HIS A 203 12.49 -12.37 -7.09
N GLY A 204 12.73 -11.11 -7.45
CA GLY A 204 13.22 -10.76 -8.79
C GLY A 204 14.60 -11.32 -9.12
N THR A 205 15.47 -11.47 -8.12
CA THR A 205 16.79 -12.11 -8.33
C THR A 205 16.67 -13.61 -8.53
N HIS A 206 15.76 -14.26 -7.79
CA HIS A 206 15.44 -15.68 -7.99
C HIS A 206 14.87 -15.93 -9.40
N VAL A 207 13.94 -15.09 -9.83
CA VAL A 207 13.36 -15.09 -11.19
C VAL A 207 14.44 -14.92 -12.26
N ALA A 208 15.33 -13.94 -12.12
CA ALA A 208 16.45 -13.72 -13.04
C ALA A 208 17.42 -14.91 -13.09
N ALA A 209 17.69 -15.52 -11.93
CA ALA A 209 18.56 -16.68 -11.83
C ALA A 209 17.97 -17.91 -12.51
N ILE A 210 16.66 -18.16 -12.38
CA ILE A 210 15.96 -19.21 -13.12
C ILE A 210 16.14 -19.01 -14.63
N ALA A 211 15.95 -17.78 -15.11
CA ALA A 211 16.02 -17.49 -16.53
C ALA A 211 17.44 -17.67 -17.09
N SER A 212 18.48 -17.15 -16.42
CA SER A 212 19.79 -16.99 -17.07
C SER A 212 21.05 -17.01 -16.18
N ALA A 213 20.99 -17.45 -14.91
CA ALA A 213 22.21 -17.53 -14.09
C ALA A 213 23.29 -18.41 -14.75
N TYR A 214 24.56 -18.05 -14.55
CA TYR A 214 25.70 -18.78 -15.08
C TYR A 214 26.77 -19.00 -14.01
N TYR A 215 27.12 -20.27 -13.81
CA TYR A 215 28.15 -20.76 -12.89
C TYR A 215 29.14 -21.62 -13.68
N PRO A 216 30.35 -21.11 -14.00
CA PRO A 216 31.36 -21.83 -14.77
C PRO A 216 31.70 -23.21 -14.20
N ASP A 217 31.84 -23.28 -12.87
CA ASP A 217 32.29 -24.49 -12.16
C ASP A 217 31.14 -25.42 -11.72
N LYS A 218 29.87 -24.99 -11.87
CA LYS A 218 28.68 -25.70 -11.36
C LYS A 218 27.53 -25.61 -12.37
N GLN A 219 27.69 -26.24 -13.53
CA GLN A 219 26.74 -26.13 -14.64
C GLN A 219 25.32 -26.58 -14.29
N GLU A 220 25.17 -27.48 -13.32
CA GLU A 220 23.88 -27.90 -12.79
C GLU A 220 23.07 -26.73 -12.19
N GLN A 221 23.76 -25.73 -11.61
CA GLN A 221 23.17 -24.52 -11.02
C GLN A 221 22.83 -23.43 -12.04
N ASN A 222 23.24 -23.59 -13.31
CA ASN A 222 22.90 -22.62 -14.34
C ASN A 222 21.38 -22.45 -14.47
N GLY A 223 20.95 -21.22 -14.75
CA GLY A 223 19.62 -20.94 -15.27
C GLY A 223 19.37 -21.65 -16.60
N VAL A 224 18.17 -21.49 -17.14
CA VAL A 224 17.77 -22.15 -18.40
C VAL A 224 18.61 -21.64 -19.58
N ALA A 225 18.88 -20.34 -19.66
CA ALA A 225 19.63 -19.69 -20.75
C ALA A 225 20.85 -18.91 -20.23
N PRO A 226 21.95 -19.58 -19.83
CA PRO A 226 23.11 -18.96 -19.22
C PRO A 226 23.87 -17.96 -20.12
N GLY A 227 23.63 -17.95 -21.44
CA GLY A 227 24.19 -16.96 -22.37
C GLY A 227 23.39 -15.66 -22.48
N ALA A 228 22.14 -15.61 -22.00
CA ALA A 228 21.29 -14.43 -22.14
C ALA A 228 21.73 -13.28 -21.21
N GLN A 229 21.55 -12.03 -21.65
CA GLN A 229 21.75 -10.83 -20.83
C GLN A 229 20.43 -10.39 -20.18
N ILE A 230 20.52 -9.62 -19.09
CA ILE A 230 19.37 -9.17 -18.28
C ILE A 230 19.29 -7.64 -18.27
N VAL A 231 18.07 -7.13 -18.39
CA VAL A 231 17.66 -5.78 -17.99
C VAL A 231 16.77 -5.91 -16.75
N SER A 232 17.15 -5.28 -15.63
CA SER A 232 16.33 -5.28 -14.41
C SER A 232 15.39 -4.07 -14.38
N LEU A 233 14.08 -4.32 -14.36
CA LEU A 233 13.04 -3.31 -14.24
C LEU A 233 12.28 -3.55 -12.94
N LYS A 234 12.64 -2.80 -11.89
CA LYS A 234 11.96 -2.91 -10.60
C LYS A 234 10.60 -2.22 -10.67
N ILE A 235 9.53 -3.01 -10.59
CA ILE A 235 8.14 -2.55 -10.53
C ILE A 235 7.54 -2.64 -9.12
N GLY A 236 8.15 -3.46 -8.24
CA GLY A 236 7.76 -3.58 -6.83
C GLY A 236 8.22 -2.38 -6.01
N ASP A 237 7.28 -1.66 -5.40
CA ASP A 237 7.57 -0.45 -4.62
C ASP A 237 7.88 -0.80 -3.16
N THR A 238 9.10 -0.52 -2.71
CA THR A 238 9.56 -0.80 -1.35
C THR A 238 8.69 -0.10 -0.29
N ARG A 239 8.18 1.11 -0.58
CA ARG A 239 7.31 1.89 0.32
C ARG A 239 5.94 1.22 0.54
N LEU A 240 5.52 0.36 -0.40
CA LEU A 240 4.29 -0.43 -0.33
C LEU A 240 4.55 -1.91 0.04
N GLY A 241 5.78 -2.27 0.38
CA GLY A 241 6.16 -3.65 0.68
C GLY A 241 6.25 -4.53 -0.56
N SER A 242 6.81 -4.00 -1.65
CA SER A 242 7.01 -4.67 -2.94
C SER A 242 5.73 -4.91 -3.76
N MET A 243 4.69 -4.12 -3.54
CA MET A 243 3.50 -4.12 -4.42
C MET A 243 3.85 -3.41 -5.74
N GLU A 244 3.39 -3.94 -6.87
CA GLU A 244 3.51 -3.25 -8.15
C GLU A 244 2.62 -2.00 -8.20
N THR A 245 3.08 -0.97 -8.89
CA THR A 245 2.33 0.30 -9.04
C THR A 245 2.11 0.60 -10.50
N GLY A 246 0.99 1.26 -10.84
CA GLY A 246 0.73 1.69 -12.22
C GLY A 246 1.89 2.51 -12.81
N ALA A 247 2.49 3.41 -12.02
CA ALA A 247 3.65 4.20 -12.43
C ALA A 247 4.86 3.32 -12.78
N GLY A 248 5.17 2.33 -11.91
CA GLY A 248 6.23 1.36 -12.16
C GLY A 248 6.00 0.51 -13.41
N LEU A 249 4.77 0.05 -13.61
CA LEU A 249 4.36 -0.71 -14.80
C LEU A 249 4.48 0.13 -16.07
N THR A 250 3.97 1.37 -16.07
CA THR A 250 4.04 2.28 -17.22
C THR A 250 5.47 2.61 -17.60
N ARG A 251 6.32 2.97 -16.62
CA ARG A 251 7.76 3.23 -16.86
C ARG A 251 8.48 2.00 -17.38
N ALA A 252 8.18 0.81 -16.85
CA ALA A 252 8.75 -0.43 -17.37
C ALA A 252 8.38 -0.65 -18.85
N ALA A 253 7.14 -0.38 -19.25
CA ALA A 253 6.73 -0.46 -20.67
C ALA A 253 7.43 0.58 -21.56
N ILE A 254 7.70 1.79 -21.05
CA ILE A 254 8.50 2.81 -21.73
C ILE A 254 9.92 2.29 -21.99
N PHE A 255 10.60 1.80 -20.95
CA PHE A 255 11.96 1.27 -21.06
C PHE A 255 12.05 0.04 -21.96
N LEU A 256 11.09 -0.89 -21.88
CA LEU A 256 10.99 -2.01 -22.81
C LEU A 256 10.92 -1.54 -24.27
N SER A 257 10.13 -0.50 -24.53
CA SER A 257 9.98 0.07 -25.86
C SER A 257 11.25 0.74 -26.39
N GLN A 258 12.01 1.38 -25.50
CA GLN A 258 13.27 2.05 -25.83
C GLN A 258 14.41 1.06 -26.05
N LEU A 259 14.54 0.07 -25.15
CA LEU A 259 15.63 -0.91 -25.16
C LEU A 259 15.43 -2.02 -26.19
N LYS A 260 14.18 -2.25 -26.65
CA LYS A 260 13.83 -3.27 -27.65
C LYS A 260 14.40 -4.65 -27.29
N CYS A 261 14.16 -5.07 -26.05
CA CYS A 261 14.58 -6.38 -25.56
C CYS A 261 13.93 -7.50 -26.40
N ASP A 262 14.59 -8.65 -26.51
CA ASP A 262 14.02 -9.78 -27.23
C ASP A 262 12.85 -10.41 -26.47
N LEU A 263 13.02 -10.48 -25.14
CA LEU A 263 12.07 -11.07 -24.22
C LEU A 263 11.84 -10.17 -23.02
N ALA A 264 10.65 -10.27 -22.45
CA ALA A 264 10.35 -9.75 -21.13
C ALA A 264 9.72 -10.85 -20.28
N ASN A 265 10.04 -10.91 -18.99
CA ASN A 265 9.39 -11.75 -18.02
C ASN A 265 8.78 -10.88 -16.92
N MET A 266 7.48 -11.05 -16.67
CA MET A 266 6.77 -10.40 -15.57
C MET A 266 6.09 -11.45 -14.68
N SER A 267 6.66 -11.66 -13.50
CA SER A 267 6.17 -12.63 -12.51
C SER A 267 5.31 -11.96 -11.42
N TYR A 268 4.42 -11.08 -11.87
CA TYR A 268 3.47 -10.27 -11.11
C TYR A 268 2.11 -10.28 -11.81
N GLY A 269 1.03 -10.10 -11.05
CA GLY A 269 -0.30 -10.03 -11.63
C GLY A 269 -1.44 -10.07 -10.62
N GLU A 270 -2.59 -9.55 -11.02
CA GLU A 270 -3.80 -9.46 -10.21
C GLU A 270 -5.05 -9.86 -11.00
N GLY A 271 -6.15 -10.11 -10.29
CA GLY A 271 -7.45 -10.31 -10.93
C GLY A 271 -7.99 -9.00 -11.51
N THR A 272 -8.58 -9.05 -12.70
CA THR A 272 -9.12 -7.87 -13.40
C THR A 272 -10.64 -7.96 -13.57
N SER A 273 -11.32 -6.81 -13.68
CA SER A 273 -12.74 -6.74 -14.00
C SER A 273 -13.02 -6.94 -15.49
N LYS A 274 -12.06 -6.60 -16.36
CA LYS A 274 -12.19 -6.71 -17.81
C LYS A 274 -10.86 -7.07 -18.48
N ALA A 275 -10.86 -8.15 -19.25
CA ALA A 275 -9.68 -8.57 -20.00
C ALA A 275 -9.34 -7.62 -21.15
N ASN A 276 -8.06 -7.59 -21.52
CA ASN A 276 -7.50 -6.93 -22.70
C ASN A 276 -7.71 -5.39 -22.78
N ILE A 277 -7.97 -4.75 -21.64
CA ILE A 277 -8.21 -3.30 -21.52
C ILE A 277 -7.39 -2.72 -20.36
N GLY A 278 -7.04 -1.43 -20.48
CA GLY A 278 -6.36 -0.63 -19.47
C GLY A 278 -5.07 -0.03 -20.03
N SER A 279 -4.63 1.10 -19.48
CA SER A 279 -3.55 1.89 -20.10
C SER A 279 -2.24 1.10 -20.22
N PHE A 280 -1.84 0.39 -19.15
CA PHE A 280 -0.67 -0.48 -19.19
C PHE A 280 -0.84 -1.66 -20.17
N ILE A 281 -2.03 -2.26 -20.24
CA ILE A 281 -2.34 -3.38 -21.12
C ILE A 281 -2.25 -2.98 -22.60
N GLU A 282 -2.73 -1.77 -22.93
CA GLU A 282 -2.58 -1.19 -24.27
C GLU A 282 -1.10 -0.93 -24.60
N LEU A 283 -0.31 -0.40 -23.67
CA LEU A 283 1.12 -0.17 -23.88
C LEU A 283 1.87 -1.48 -24.16
N ILE A 284 1.67 -2.52 -23.36
CA ILE A 284 2.36 -3.80 -23.60
C ILE A 284 1.92 -4.45 -24.91
N ARG A 285 0.62 -4.49 -25.21
CA ARG A 285 0.12 -5.11 -26.44
C ARG A 285 0.59 -4.34 -27.67
N ASP A 286 0.33 -3.04 -27.70
CA ASP A 286 0.45 -2.25 -28.92
C ASP A 286 1.88 -1.73 -29.16
N LYS A 287 2.63 -1.42 -28.09
CA LYS A 287 4.00 -0.91 -28.19
C LYS A 287 5.04 -2.01 -27.99
N VAL A 288 4.97 -2.73 -26.88
CA VAL A 288 6.01 -3.71 -26.55
C VAL A 288 5.92 -4.93 -27.47
N VAL A 289 4.76 -5.59 -27.58
CA VAL A 289 4.62 -6.79 -28.40
C VAL A 289 4.52 -6.44 -29.89
N ASN A 290 3.53 -5.62 -30.28
CA ASN A 290 3.19 -5.42 -31.69
C ASN A 290 4.12 -4.48 -32.48
N GLU A 291 4.84 -3.56 -31.80
CA GLU A 291 5.73 -2.59 -32.44
C GLU A 291 7.21 -2.95 -32.28
N THR A 292 7.65 -3.40 -31.10
CA THR A 292 9.07 -3.77 -30.91
C THR A 292 9.38 -5.24 -31.22
N GLY A 293 8.37 -6.12 -31.20
CA GLY A 293 8.57 -7.57 -31.38
C GLY A 293 9.09 -8.29 -30.14
N THR A 294 9.01 -7.66 -28.97
CA THR A 294 9.38 -8.30 -27.69
C THR A 294 8.43 -9.47 -27.40
N VAL A 295 8.97 -10.65 -27.09
CA VAL A 295 8.19 -11.79 -26.58
C VAL A 295 7.93 -11.58 -25.09
N PHE A 296 6.74 -11.11 -24.75
CA PHE A 296 6.36 -10.81 -23.37
C PHE A 296 5.78 -12.05 -22.69
N VAL A 297 6.45 -12.54 -21.64
CA VAL A 297 6.10 -13.73 -20.86
C VAL A 297 5.63 -13.29 -19.48
N SER A 298 4.51 -13.84 -19.01
CA SER A 298 3.98 -13.54 -17.68
C SER A 298 3.34 -14.77 -17.04
N SER A 299 3.37 -14.81 -15.71
CA SER A 299 2.75 -15.85 -14.91
C SER A 299 1.22 -15.84 -15.07
N ALA A 300 0.61 -17.02 -15.20
CA ALA A 300 -0.85 -17.16 -15.30
C ALA A 300 -1.60 -16.77 -13.99
N GLY A 301 -0.93 -16.86 -12.85
CA GLY A 301 -1.48 -16.61 -11.52
C GLY A 301 -1.50 -17.85 -10.61
N ASN A 302 -1.66 -17.63 -9.30
CA ASN A 302 -1.64 -18.67 -8.27
C ASN A 302 -3.00 -18.84 -7.58
N ASN A 303 -4.10 -18.52 -8.28
CA ASN A 303 -5.46 -18.47 -7.75
C ASN A 303 -6.32 -19.67 -8.19
N GLY A 304 -5.72 -20.78 -8.63
CA GLY A 304 -6.46 -22.04 -8.84
C GLY A 304 -6.99 -22.63 -7.51
N PRO A 305 -7.71 -23.76 -7.52
CA PRO A 305 -7.98 -24.64 -8.65
C PRO A 305 -9.19 -24.27 -9.50
N ALA A 306 -10.06 -23.35 -9.06
CA ALA A 306 -11.28 -22.96 -9.79
C ALA A 306 -10.97 -22.40 -11.19
N LEU A 307 -11.95 -22.48 -12.11
CA LEU A 307 -11.83 -21.92 -13.45
C LEU A 307 -11.98 -20.39 -13.42
N THR A 308 -11.52 -19.71 -14.47
CA THR A 308 -11.58 -18.24 -14.59
C THR A 308 -10.81 -17.51 -13.49
N THR A 309 -9.64 -18.06 -13.16
CA THR A 309 -8.73 -17.56 -12.13
C THR A 309 -7.43 -17.00 -12.72
N SER A 310 -7.29 -17.03 -14.05
CA SER A 310 -6.15 -16.42 -14.75
C SER A 310 -6.20 -14.89 -14.62
N GLY A 311 -5.08 -14.31 -14.18
CA GLY A 311 -4.95 -12.88 -13.91
C GLY A 311 -4.40 -12.07 -15.07
N SER A 312 -4.26 -10.76 -14.82
CA SER A 312 -3.63 -9.78 -15.72
C SER A 312 -2.20 -9.47 -15.25
N PRO A 313 -1.23 -9.26 -16.16
CA PRO A 313 -1.36 -9.24 -17.62
C PRO A 313 -1.30 -10.63 -18.28
N GLY A 314 -0.93 -11.69 -17.55
CA GLY A 314 -0.65 -13.02 -18.11
C GLY A 314 -1.79 -13.57 -18.98
N GLY A 315 -2.89 -14.01 -18.38
CA GLY A 315 -3.95 -14.70 -19.13
C GLY A 315 -4.94 -13.78 -19.83
N THR A 316 -5.03 -12.53 -19.40
CA THR A 316 -6.08 -11.61 -19.87
C THR A 316 -5.63 -10.65 -20.97
N THR A 317 -4.40 -10.75 -21.47
CA THR A 317 -3.86 -9.84 -22.48
C THR A 317 -3.50 -10.55 -23.76
N GLU A 318 -3.96 -10.00 -24.89
CA GLU A 318 -3.61 -10.50 -26.21
C GLU A 318 -2.11 -10.32 -26.50
N GLY A 319 -1.47 -11.35 -27.03
CA GLY A 319 -0.04 -11.32 -27.40
C GLY A 319 0.93 -11.60 -26.24
N VAL A 320 0.45 -11.71 -25.00
CA VAL A 320 1.26 -12.12 -23.84
C VAL A 320 1.30 -13.65 -23.72
N PHE A 321 2.48 -14.19 -23.45
CA PHE A 321 2.69 -15.61 -23.14
C PHE A 321 2.35 -15.89 -21.67
N SER A 322 1.18 -16.46 -21.43
CA SER A 322 0.71 -16.82 -20.09
C SER A 322 1.23 -18.20 -19.67
N VAL A 323 1.96 -18.27 -18.56
CA VAL A 323 2.63 -19.51 -18.13
C VAL A 323 2.04 -20.09 -16.85
N GLY A 324 1.50 -21.31 -16.95
CA GLY A 324 1.02 -22.09 -15.81
C GLY A 324 2.14 -22.91 -15.15
N ALA A 325 1.90 -23.34 -13.90
CA ALA A 325 2.90 -24.05 -13.10
C ALA A 325 2.71 -25.56 -13.11
N TYR A 326 3.78 -26.30 -13.42
CA TYR A 326 3.82 -27.76 -13.46
C TYR A 326 4.79 -28.34 -12.43
N VAL A 327 4.43 -29.46 -11.80
CA VAL A 327 5.31 -30.22 -10.91
C VAL A 327 5.72 -31.54 -11.56
N SER A 328 7.03 -31.74 -11.67
CA SER A 328 7.63 -32.96 -12.22
C SER A 328 8.12 -33.90 -11.10
N SER A 329 8.33 -35.16 -11.43
CA SER A 329 8.81 -36.19 -10.50
C SER A 329 10.20 -35.88 -9.93
N GLY A 330 11.10 -35.26 -10.70
CA GLY A 330 12.42 -34.82 -10.23
C GLY A 330 12.32 -33.75 -9.14
N MET A 331 11.44 -32.76 -9.34
CA MET A 331 11.21 -31.70 -8.34
C MET A 331 10.72 -32.26 -7.01
N MET A 332 9.81 -33.24 -7.05
CA MET A 332 9.23 -33.86 -5.85
C MET A 332 10.31 -34.43 -4.92
N GLU A 333 11.37 -34.98 -5.52
CA GLU A 333 12.50 -35.57 -4.82
C GLU A 333 13.53 -34.51 -4.41
N ALA A 334 13.99 -33.68 -5.36
CA ALA A 334 15.08 -32.72 -5.15
C ALA A 334 14.67 -31.48 -4.35
N GLU A 335 13.47 -30.95 -4.59
CA GLU A 335 13.01 -29.67 -4.04
C GLU A 335 12.12 -29.85 -2.82
N TYR A 336 11.21 -30.83 -2.85
CA TYR A 336 10.14 -30.94 -1.85
C TYR A 336 10.38 -31.98 -0.76
N SER A 337 11.43 -32.81 -0.87
CA SER A 337 11.73 -33.88 0.09
C SER A 337 10.50 -34.77 0.37
N LEU A 338 9.70 -35.06 -0.66
CA LEU A 338 8.49 -35.85 -0.50
C LEU A 338 8.82 -37.31 -0.16
N LEU A 339 8.05 -37.90 0.76
CA LEU A 339 8.20 -39.31 1.15
C LEU A 339 7.96 -40.25 -0.03
N GLU A 340 7.02 -39.91 -0.90
CA GLU A 340 6.63 -40.69 -2.07
C GLU A 340 6.35 -39.76 -3.25
N LYS A 341 6.68 -40.22 -4.46
CA LYS A 341 6.36 -39.49 -5.70
C LYS A 341 4.86 -39.58 -5.97
N VAL A 342 4.28 -38.46 -6.41
CA VAL A 342 2.89 -38.39 -6.87
C VAL A 342 2.85 -38.21 -8.39
N PRO A 343 1.71 -38.43 -9.07
CA PRO A 343 1.66 -38.26 -10.52
C PRO A 343 1.94 -36.80 -10.92
N GLU A 344 2.82 -36.62 -11.92
CA GLU A 344 3.17 -35.32 -12.48
C GLU A 344 1.94 -34.61 -13.04
N ARG A 345 1.80 -33.32 -12.76
CA ARG A 345 0.59 -32.55 -13.11
C ARG A 345 0.82 -31.05 -12.96
N PRO A 346 -0.07 -30.20 -13.50
CA PRO A 346 -0.16 -28.81 -13.08
C PRO A 346 -0.37 -28.70 -11.57
N TYR A 347 0.26 -27.73 -10.92
CA TYR A 347 0.01 -27.44 -9.50
C TYR A 347 -1.49 -27.19 -9.27
N THR A 348 -2.00 -27.63 -8.12
CA THR A 348 -3.43 -27.45 -7.77
C THR A 348 -3.81 -25.98 -7.72
N TRP A 349 -2.93 -25.12 -7.22
CA TRP A 349 -3.13 -23.67 -7.11
C TRP A 349 -2.79 -22.88 -8.38
N SER A 350 -2.23 -23.49 -9.44
CA SER A 350 -1.99 -22.77 -10.70
C SER A 350 -3.31 -22.24 -11.25
N SER A 351 -3.38 -20.96 -11.58
CA SER A 351 -4.56 -20.36 -12.20
C SER A 351 -4.92 -21.06 -13.51
N ARG A 352 -6.21 -21.07 -13.84
CA ARG A 352 -6.77 -21.77 -15.00
C ARG A 352 -7.73 -20.88 -15.78
N GLY A 353 -7.83 -21.15 -17.07
CA GLY A 353 -8.85 -20.59 -17.94
C GLY A 353 -10.24 -21.18 -17.70
N PRO A 354 -11.19 -20.89 -18.59
CA PRO A 354 -11.12 -19.78 -19.55
C PRO A 354 -11.13 -18.43 -18.82
N THR A 355 -10.61 -17.38 -19.45
CA THR A 355 -10.83 -16.01 -18.96
C THR A 355 -12.30 -15.60 -19.07
N ASN A 356 -12.67 -14.50 -18.43
CA ASN A 356 -14.05 -14.01 -18.46
C ASN A 356 -14.54 -13.63 -19.87
N ASP A 357 -13.64 -13.30 -20.78
CA ASP A 357 -13.91 -12.99 -22.19
C ASP A 357 -13.75 -14.21 -23.12
N GLY A 358 -13.60 -15.41 -22.56
CA GLY A 358 -13.67 -16.69 -23.26
C GLY A 358 -12.37 -17.20 -23.87
N ASP A 359 -11.24 -16.51 -23.66
CA ASP A 359 -9.92 -17.00 -24.05
C ASP A 359 -9.49 -18.19 -23.17
N VAL A 360 -8.53 -18.99 -23.66
CA VAL A 360 -7.94 -20.10 -22.89
C VAL A 360 -7.18 -19.58 -21.67
N GLY A 361 -6.58 -18.39 -21.74
CA GLY A 361 -5.93 -17.72 -20.61
C GLY A 361 -4.58 -18.31 -20.17
N VAL A 362 -4.25 -19.55 -20.52
CA VAL A 362 -2.92 -20.13 -20.32
C VAL A 362 -2.38 -20.58 -21.67
N THR A 363 -1.17 -20.11 -22.02
CA THR A 363 -0.52 -20.45 -23.28
C THR A 363 0.18 -21.80 -23.19
N VAL A 364 0.91 -22.03 -22.09
CA VAL A 364 1.72 -23.24 -21.89
C VAL A 364 2.04 -23.42 -20.40
N TYR A 365 2.38 -24.65 -20.00
CA TYR A 365 2.94 -24.96 -18.70
C TYR A 365 4.48 -25.01 -18.74
N ALA A 366 5.11 -24.68 -17.62
CA ALA A 366 6.53 -24.89 -17.35
C ALA A 366 6.75 -25.29 -15.87
N PRO A 367 7.93 -25.83 -15.49
CA PRO A 367 8.25 -26.17 -14.09
C PRO A 367 7.97 -25.02 -13.11
N GLY A 368 7.27 -25.29 -12.00
CA GLY A 368 6.77 -24.27 -11.07
C GLY A 368 7.51 -24.12 -9.75
N GLY A 369 8.66 -24.77 -9.62
CA GLY A 369 9.54 -24.72 -8.47
C GLY A 369 10.98 -24.64 -8.94
N ALA A 370 11.82 -24.00 -8.12
CA ALA A 370 13.26 -23.99 -8.29
C ALA A 370 13.96 -23.65 -6.98
N ILE A 371 15.14 -24.24 -6.77
CA ILE A 371 16.14 -23.86 -5.78
C ILE A 371 17.28 -23.17 -6.53
N THR A 372 17.34 -21.85 -6.45
CA THR A 372 18.37 -21.05 -7.12
C THR A 372 18.71 -19.78 -6.33
N SER A 373 19.63 -18.99 -6.89
CA SER A 373 20.23 -17.78 -6.30
C SER A 373 19.19 -16.81 -5.76
N VAL A 374 19.52 -16.18 -4.65
CA VAL A 374 18.79 -15.06 -4.03
C VAL A 374 19.79 -13.94 -3.70
N PRO A 375 19.33 -12.71 -3.43
CA PRO A 375 20.23 -11.61 -3.11
C PRO A 375 21.12 -11.91 -1.90
N PRO A 376 22.41 -11.51 -1.91
CA PRO A 376 23.31 -11.71 -0.78
C PRO A 376 22.81 -11.18 0.57
N TYR A 377 21.99 -10.12 0.57
CA TYR A 377 21.39 -9.56 1.80
C TYR A 377 20.51 -10.55 2.57
N THR A 378 20.02 -11.62 1.92
CA THR A 378 19.25 -12.66 2.62
C THR A 378 20.12 -13.60 3.44
N LEU A 379 21.45 -13.47 3.37
CA LEU A 379 22.44 -14.32 4.02
C LEU A 379 22.28 -15.82 3.66
N ALA A 380 21.73 -16.08 2.47
CA ALA A 380 21.54 -17.42 1.92
C ALA A 380 22.03 -17.45 0.47
N SER A 381 22.66 -18.55 0.05
CA SER A 381 23.14 -18.69 -1.33
C SER A 381 22.02 -19.00 -2.33
N SER A 382 20.97 -19.69 -1.87
CA SER A 382 19.86 -20.14 -2.70
C SER A 382 18.62 -20.39 -1.85
N GLN A 383 17.44 -20.34 -2.46
CA GLN A 383 16.16 -20.61 -1.79
C GLN A 383 15.22 -21.42 -2.68
N LEU A 384 14.44 -22.33 -2.07
CA LEU A 384 13.27 -22.92 -2.72
C LEU A 384 12.14 -21.88 -2.80
N MET A 385 11.71 -21.57 -4.01
CA MET A 385 10.47 -20.84 -4.24
C MET A 385 9.59 -21.63 -5.21
N ASN A 386 8.28 -21.46 -5.08
CA ASN A 386 7.30 -22.02 -6.00
C ASN A 386 6.19 -21.03 -6.34
N GLY A 387 5.65 -21.19 -7.53
CA GLY A 387 4.70 -20.25 -8.10
C GLY A 387 4.69 -20.34 -9.62
N THR A 388 3.61 -19.87 -10.25
CA THR A 388 3.67 -19.51 -11.68
C THR A 388 4.74 -18.45 -11.94
N SER A 389 5.13 -17.70 -10.90
CA SER A 389 6.28 -16.80 -10.87
C SER A 389 7.63 -17.47 -11.16
N MET A 390 7.80 -18.77 -10.88
CA MET A 390 8.99 -19.56 -11.21
C MET A 390 8.86 -20.24 -12.59
N SER A 391 7.63 -20.57 -12.99
CA SER A 391 7.34 -21.12 -14.33
C SER A 391 7.56 -20.10 -15.45
N SER A 392 7.14 -18.86 -15.22
CA SER A 392 7.31 -17.77 -16.17
C SER A 392 8.78 -17.57 -16.60
N PRO A 393 9.77 -17.41 -15.69
CA PRO A 393 11.18 -17.27 -16.06
C PRO A 393 11.79 -18.56 -16.62
N ASN A 394 11.32 -19.73 -16.20
CA ASN A 394 11.76 -21.00 -16.80
C ASN A 394 11.35 -21.06 -18.28
N CYS A 395 10.09 -20.74 -18.57
CA CYS A 395 9.58 -20.60 -19.94
C CYS A 395 10.30 -19.50 -20.71
N CYS A 396 10.52 -18.33 -20.10
CA CYS A 396 11.24 -17.21 -20.72
C CYS A 396 12.67 -17.62 -21.11
N GLY A 397 13.38 -18.35 -20.24
CA GLY A 397 14.68 -18.91 -20.56
C GLY A 397 14.62 -19.95 -21.69
N CYS A 398 13.60 -20.83 -21.71
CA CYS A 398 13.37 -21.76 -22.83
C CYS A 398 13.20 -21.01 -24.16
N LEU A 399 12.46 -19.90 -24.16
CA LEU A 399 12.26 -19.05 -25.32
C LEU A 399 13.54 -18.29 -25.72
N ALA A 400 14.39 -17.90 -24.76
CA ALA A 400 15.70 -17.32 -25.02
C ALA A 400 16.64 -18.29 -25.75
N LEU A 401 16.62 -19.59 -25.40
CA LEU A 401 17.36 -20.62 -26.14
C LEU A 401 16.90 -20.71 -27.60
N ILE A 402 15.58 -20.72 -27.82
CA ILE A 402 14.98 -20.77 -29.17
C ILE A 402 15.39 -19.53 -29.97
N ILE A 403 15.23 -18.32 -29.41
CA ILE A 403 15.57 -17.07 -30.09
C ILE A 403 17.08 -16.98 -30.38
N SER A 404 17.93 -17.42 -29.44
CA SER A 404 19.38 -17.50 -29.64
C SER A 404 19.71 -18.39 -30.85
N ALA A 405 19.09 -19.57 -30.94
CA ALA A 405 19.25 -20.48 -32.06
C ALA A 405 18.73 -19.89 -33.39
N LEU A 406 17.57 -19.22 -33.39
CA LEU A 406 17.03 -18.56 -34.59
C LEU A 406 17.96 -17.45 -35.09
N LYS A 407 18.45 -16.60 -34.19
CA LYS A 407 19.43 -15.54 -34.52
C LYS A 407 20.72 -16.13 -35.07
N ALA A 408 21.26 -17.18 -34.45
CA ALA A 408 22.46 -17.86 -34.92
C ALA A 408 22.30 -18.47 -36.33
N ASN A 409 21.08 -18.86 -36.71
CA ASN A 409 20.75 -19.39 -38.03
C ASN A 409 20.22 -18.32 -39.01
N ASN A 410 20.24 -17.03 -38.63
CA ASN A 410 19.68 -15.92 -39.42
C ASN A 410 18.20 -16.11 -39.79
N ILE A 411 17.42 -16.76 -38.93
CA ILE A 411 15.99 -16.95 -39.11
C ILE A 411 15.25 -15.83 -38.39
N GLN A 412 14.48 -15.04 -39.15
CA GLN A 412 13.64 -13.99 -38.59
C GLN A 412 12.50 -14.61 -37.77
N TYR A 413 12.10 -13.90 -36.71
CA TYR A 413 11.01 -14.32 -35.86
C TYR A 413 10.09 -13.16 -35.49
N THR A 414 8.90 -13.53 -35.06
CA THR A 414 7.89 -12.67 -34.47
C THR A 414 7.35 -13.33 -33.21
N PRO A 415 6.83 -12.57 -32.23
CA PRO A 415 6.16 -13.15 -31.07
C PRO A 415 5.02 -14.10 -31.46
N TYR A 416 4.33 -13.79 -32.56
CA TYR A 416 3.20 -14.58 -33.04
C TYR A 416 3.62 -15.96 -33.54
N ARG A 417 4.68 -16.06 -34.36
CA ARG A 417 5.14 -17.38 -34.83
C ARG A 417 5.68 -18.23 -33.70
N ILE A 418 6.36 -17.62 -32.73
CA ILE A 418 6.88 -18.31 -31.54
C ILE A 418 5.69 -18.85 -30.74
N SER A 419 4.65 -18.03 -30.51
CA SER A 419 3.42 -18.46 -29.83
C SER A 419 2.76 -19.67 -30.49
N LYS A 420 2.56 -19.61 -31.80
CA LYS A 420 2.01 -20.73 -32.57
C LYS A 420 2.89 -21.97 -32.45
N ALA A 421 4.21 -21.85 -32.65
CA ALA A 421 5.13 -22.98 -32.56
C ALA A 421 5.10 -23.67 -31.19
N ILE A 422 5.09 -22.91 -30.09
CA ILE A 422 5.01 -23.49 -28.74
C ILE A 422 3.69 -24.21 -28.51
N GLN A 423 2.56 -23.60 -28.85
CA GLN A 423 1.24 -24.23 -28.69
C GLN A 423 1.13 -25.53 -29.49
N ARG A 424 1.74 -25.60 -30.67
CA ARG A 424 1.75 -26.79 -31.54
C ARG A 424 2.61 -27.93 -31.04
N THR A 425 3.75 -27.61 -30.44
CA THR A 425 4.81 -28.58 -30.14
C THR A 425 4.88 -28.98 -28.66
N SER A 426 4.11 -28.30 -27.81
CA SER A 426 4.01 -28.61 -26.40
C SER A 426 3.60 -30.06 -26.13
N LYS A 427 4.16 -30.67 -25.09
CA LYS A 427 3.85 -32.02 -24.66
C LYS A 427 2.44 -32.04 -24.06
N ASN A 428 1.56 -32.88 -24.58
CA ASN A 428 0.22 -33.05 -24.04
C ASN A 428 0.29 -33.62 -22.61
N ILE A 429 -0.34 -32.93 -21.67
CA ILE A 429 -0.43 -33.31 -20.24
C ILE A 429 -1.88 -33.61 -19.81
N ASN A 430 -2.78 -33.81 -20.76
CA ASN A 430 -4.22 -34.02 -20.56
C ASN A 430 -4.92 -32.87 -19.81
N ASP A 431 -4.49 -31.63 -20.08
CA ASP A 431 -5.21 -30.47 -19.58
C ASP A 431 -6.60 -30.36 -20.26
N PRO A 432 -7.68 -30.01 -19.53
CA PRO A 432 -9.04 -29.94 -20.09
C PRO A 432 -9.23 -28.96 -21.25
N MET A 433 -8.33 -27.99 -21.42
CA MET A 433 -8.33 -27.01 -22.52
C MET A 433 -7.18 -27.25 -23.51
N ASN A 434 -6.57 -28.44 -23.49
CA ASN A 434 -5.45 -28.86 -24.35
C ASN A 434 -4.18 -27.99 -24.21
N VAL A 435 -3.94 -27.39 -23.04
CA VAL A 435 -2.69 -26.67 -22.76
C VAL A 435 -1.57 -27.66 -22.43
N GLY A 436 -0.48 -27.64 -23.18
CA GLY A 436 0.66 -28.54 -22.99
C GLY A 436 1.81 -27.97 -22.16
N LEU A 437 2.84 -28.78 -21.95
CA LEU A 437 4.12 -28.42 -21.33
C LEU A 437 5.15 -28.03 -22.41
N ILE A 438 5.88 -26.93 -22.23
CA ILE A 438 6.83 -26.41 -23.23
C ILE A 438 7.91 -27.45 -23.62
N GLN A 439 8.28 -27.51 -24.91
CA GLN A 439 9.30 -28.42 -25.46
C GLN A 439 10.24 -27.66 -26.41
N VAL A 440 11.46 -27.33 -25.97
CA VAL A 440 12.39 -26.42 -26.66
C VAL A 440 12.84 -26.95 -28.02
N GLU A 441 13.33 -28.20 -28.09
CA GLU A 441 13.87 -28.76 -29.33
C GLU A 441 12.77 -28.94 -30.38
N ASN A 442 11.60 -29.44 -29.96
CA ASN A 442 10.45 -29.58 -30.85
C ASN A 442 10.01 -28.23 -31.44
N ALA A 443 9.92 -27.19 -30.61
CA ALA A 443 9.53 -25.85 -31.04
C ALA A 443 10.54 -25.23 -32.02
N PHE A 444 11.85 -25.39 -31.76
CA PHE A 444 12.88 -24.91 -32.68
C PHE A 444 12.79 -25.61 -34.04
N ASN A 445 12.63 -26.94 -34.06
CA ASN A 445 12.48 -27.70 -35.30
C ASN A 445 11.24 -27.26 -36.10
N ASP A 446 10.11 -27.02 -35.42
CA ASP A 446 8.88 -26.49 -36.05
C ASP A 446 9.10 -25.11 -36.67
N LEU A 447 9.81 -24.22 -35.97
CA LEU A 447 10.13 -22.87 -36.47
C LEU A 447 11.08 -22.90 -37.69
N VAL A 448 12.02 -23.85 -37.73
CA VAL A 448 12.90 -24.06 -38.89
C VAL A 448 12.12 -24.61 -40.08
N ASN A 449 11.22 -25.57 -39.84
CA ASN A 449 10.41 -26.20 -40.89
C ASN A 449 9.46 -25.20 -41.55
N PHE A 450 8.85 -24.30 -40.78
CA PHE A 450 7.89 -23.30 -41.28
C PHE A 450 8.47 -21.90 -41.42
N LYS A 451 9.81 -21.77 -41.54
CA LYS A 451 10.46 -20.46 -41.57
C LYS A 451 9.97 -19.56 -42.71
N ASP A 452 9.64 -20.15 -43.85
CA ASP A 452 9.25 -19.48 -45.09
C ASP A 452 7.73 -19.21 -45.18
N ASP A 453 6.93 -19.76 -44.27
CA ASP A 453 5.48 -19.51 -44.22
C ASP A 453 5.18 -18.19 -43.47
N LYS A 454 5.00 -17.11 -44.25
CA LYS A 454 4.70 -15.77 -43.73
C LYS A 454 3.36 -15.67 -42.98
N SER A 455 2.44 -16.63 -43.16
CA SER A 455 1.17 -16.63 -42.42
C SER A 455 1.36 -16.92 -40.92
N GLN A 456 2.52 -17.46 -40.54
CA GLN A 456 2.91 -17.67 -39.15
C GLN A 456 3.22 -16.35 -38.42
N ASP A 457 3.58 -15.30 -39.15
CA ASP A 457 3.93 -13.97 -38.63
C ASP A 457 2.74 -13.01 -38.47
N ILE A 458 1.51 -13.55 -38.55
CA ILE A 458 0.28 -12.77 -38.46
C ILE A 458 -0.49 -13.20 -37.22
N LEU A 459 -0.86 -12.23 -36.40
CA LEU A 459 -1.81 -12.42 -35.30
C LEU A 459 -3.24 -12.33 -35.84
N PHE A 460 -4.12 -13.23 -35.44
CA PHE A 460 -5.53 -13.18 -35.84
C PHE A 460 -6.37 -12.75 -34.65
N LYS A 461 -6.87 -11.53 -34.69
CA LYS A 461 -7.76 -10.99 -33.67
C LYS A 461 -9.14 -11.63 -33.83
N VAL A 462 -9.59 -12.35 -32.82
CA VAL A 462 -10.93 -12.95 -32.76
C VAL A 462 -11.78 -12.10 -31.82
N GLU A 463 -12.93 -11.65 -32.30
CA GLU A 463 -13.89 -10.87 -31.52
C GLU A 463 -15.28 -11.48 -31.64
N ILE A 464 -15.91 -11.78 -30.51
CA ILE A 464 -17.27 -12.29 -30.45
C ILE A 464 -18.24 -11.18 -30.04
N SER A 465 -19.12 -10.77 -30.95
CA SER A 465 -19.95 -9.57 -30.78
C SER A 465 -20.89 -9.65 -29.57
N GLU A 466 -21.46 -10.83 -29.30
CA GLU A 466 -22.40 -11.04 -28.20
C GLU A 466 -21.74 -11.08 -26.81
N PHE A 467 -20.41 -11.17 -26.75
CA PHE A 467 -19.61 -11.18 -25.53
C PHE A 467 -18.74 -9.93 -25.41
N ASP A 468 -19.28 -8.76 -25.80
CA ASP A 468 -18.61 -7.46 -25.69
C ASP A 468 -17.25 -7.43 -26.41
N ASN A 469 -17.16 -8.09 -27.57
CA ASN A 469 -15.94 -8.33 -28.36
C ASN A 469 -14.88 -9.16 -27.64
N GLY A 470 -15.32 -10.15 -26.85
CA GLY A 470 -14.42 -11.10 -26.18
C GLY A 470 -13.62 -11.98 -27.15
N ARG A 471 -12.52 -12.54 -26.65
CA ARG A 471 -11.57 -13.37 -27.42
C ARG A 471 -12.04 -14.81 -27.64
N GLY A 472 -13.13 -15.24 -27.00
CA GLY A 472 -13.74 -16.55 -27.20
C GLY A 472 -15.20 -16.62 -26.75
N ILE A 473 -15.81 -17.79 -26.89
CA ILE A 473 -17.20 -18.03 -26.48
C ILE A 473 -17.18 -18.72 -25.12
N TYR A 474 -17.77 -18.05 -24.12
CA TYR A 474 -17.90 -18.62 -22.78
C TYR A 474 -19.35 -18.63 -22.31
N ILE A 475 -19.99 -19.79 -22.44
CA ILE A 475 -21.36 -20.01 -21.99
C ILE A 475 -21.31 -20.53 -20.56
N ARG A 476 -21.63 -19.66 -19.58
CA ARG A 476 -21.72 -20.04 -18.16
C ARG A 476 -23.11 -19.87 -17.56
N ASP A 477 -24.02 -19.17 -18.23
CA ASP A 477 -25.38 -19.00 -17.74
C ASP A 477 -26.29 -20.19 -18.12
N ILE A 478 -27.22 -20.51 -17.21
CA ILE A 478 -28.11 -21.68 -17.35
C ILE A 478 -29.03 -21.59 -18.58
N VAL A 479 -29.39 -20.39 -19.03
CA VAL A 479 -30.31 -20.21 -20.15
C VAL A 479 -29.62 -20.58 -21.46
N ASN A 480 -28.46 -19.98 -21.73
CA ASN A 480 -27.70 -20.24 -22.94
C ASN A 480 -27.10 -21.66 -22.93
N ALA A 481 -26.77 -22.23 -21.76
CA ALA A 481 -26.33 -23.62 -21.64
C ALA A 481 -27.43 -24.65 -22.00
N ASN A 482 -28.70 -24.24 -22.11
CA ASN A 482 -29.84 -25.13 -22.40
C ASN A 482 -30.57 -24.82 -23.71
N LYS A 483 -30.02 -23.95 -24.58
CA LYS A 483 -30.59 -23.68 -25.90
C LYS A 483 -29.50 -23.63 -26.96
N ILE A 484 -29.89 -23.74 -28.23
CA ILE A 484 -28.97 -23.50 -29.35
C ILE A 484 -28.71 -22.00 -29.45
N ASN A 485 -27.45 -21.61 -29.49
CA ASN A 485 -27.03 -20.22 -29.63
C ASN A 485 -26.31 -20.02 -30.96
N GLN A 486 -26.51 -18.86 -31.58
CA GLN A 486 -25.73 -18.41 -32.72
C GLN A 486 -24.89 -17.22 -32.29
N TYR A 487 -23.65 -17.17 -32.75
CA TYR A 487 -22.70 -16.11 -32.41
C TYR A 487 -22.06 -15.55 -33.68
N SER A 488 -21.93 -14.23 -33.74
CA SER A 488 -21.18 -13.53 -34.78
C SER A 488 -19.70 -13.46 -34.39
N VAL A 489 -18.87 -14.18 -35.12
CA VAL A 489 -17.41 -14.15 -34.98
C VAL A 489 -16.85 -13.18 -36.00
N ASN A 490 -16.07 -12.20 -35.56
CA ASN A 490 -15.24 -11.36 -36.41
C ASN A 490 -13.78 -11.78 -36.25
N VAL A 491 -13.12 -12.10 -37.37
CA VAL A 491 -11.69 -12.40 -37.39
C VAL A 491 -10.97 -11.38 -38.25
N LYS A 492 -9.92 -10.75 -37.70
CA LYS A 492 -9.11 -9.77 -38.41
C LYS A 492 -7.61 -10.07 -38.28
N PRO A 493 -6.88 -10.19 -39.41
CA PRO A 493 -5.43 -10.32 -39.37
C PRO A 493 -4.78 -9.00 -38.88
N THR A 494 -3.79 -9.13 -38.02
CA THR A 494 -2.99 -8.06 -37.44
C THR A 494 -1.52 -8.36 -37.72
N PHE A 495 -0.87 -7.40 -38.36
CA PHE A 495 0.53 -7.49 -38.78
C PHE A 495 1.39 -6.73 -37.78
N MET A 496 2.62 -7.21 -37.58
CA MET A 496 3.65 -6.47 -36.87
C MET A 496 3.80 -5.07 -37.48
N LYS A 497 3.98 -4.06 -36.63
CA LYS A 497 4.17 -2.69 -37.11
C LYS A 497 5.56 -2.54 -37.72
N THR A 498 5.61 -2.20 -39.00
CA THR A 498 6.83 -1.87 -39.76
C THR A 498 6.68 -0.50 -40.42
N GLU A 499 7.59 -0.12 -41.31
CA GLU A 499 7.40 1.04 -42.18
C GLU A 499 6.07 0.95 -42.93
N ASP A 500 5.34 2.08 -43.03
CA ASP A 500 3.99 2.13 -43.59
C ASP A 500 3.92 1.57 -45.02
N LYS A 501 4.96 1.78 -45.82
CA LYS A 501 5.02 1.25 -47.20
C LYS A 501 5.03 -0.29 -47.21
N ILE A 502 5.87 -0.91 -46.38
CA ILE A 502 5.99 -2.37 -46.26
C ILE A 502 4.69 -2.94 -45.69
N LEU A 503 4.18 -2.32 -44.62
CA LEU A 503 2.96 -2.75 -43.96
C LEU A 503 1.75 -2.68 -44.89
N ASN A 504 1.59 -1.59 -45.64
CA ASN A 504 0.48 -1.44 -46.59
C ASN A 504 0.60 -2.43 -47.75
N GLN A 505 1.82 -2.76 -48.20
CA GLN A 505 2.05 -3.80 -49.20
C GLN A 505 1.65 -5.18 -48.67
N GLN A 506 2.11 -5.56 -47.47
CA GLN A 506 1.70 -6.82 -46.82
C GLN A 506 0.18 -6.93 -46.67
N ARG A 507 -0.47 -5.83 -46.26
CA ARG A 507 -1.93 -5.77 -46.12
C ARG A 507 -2.67 -5.93 -47.45
N LEU A 508 -2.15 -5.36 -48.53
CA LEU A 508 -2.74 -5.46 -49.87
C LEU A 508 -2.57 -6.86 -50.45
N GLU A 509 -1.42 -7.48 -50.25
CA GLU A 509 -1.08 -8.81 -50.74
C GLU A 509 -1.73 -9.94 -49.93
N TYR A 510 -2.21 -9.65 -48.72
CA TYR A 510 -2.77 -10.66 -47.84
C TYR A 510 -4.19 -11.08 -48.25
N GLU A 511 -4.29 -12.31 -48.76
CA GLU A 511 -5.54 -13.03 -48.98
C GLU A 511 -5.31 -14.54 -48.78
N ASN A 512 -6.02 -15.15 -47.83
CA ASN A 512 -5.91 -16.58 -47.53
C ASN A 512 -7.26 -17.29 -47.68
N LYS A 513 -7.23 -18.48 -48.28
CA LYS A 513 -8.35 -19.42 -48.37
C LYS A 513 -8.31 -20.35 -47.17
N ILE A 514 -9.25 -20.14 -46.24
CA ILE A 514 -9.24 -20.79 -44.93
C ILE A 514 -10.32 -21.87 -44.87
N ALA A 515 -9.96 -23.05 -44.37
CA ALA A 515 -10.90 -24.09 -43.96
C ALA A 515 -11.12 -24.04 -42.45
N LEU A 516 -12.37 -24.06 -42.01
CA LEU A 516 -12.73 -24.06 -40.59
C LEU A 516 -13.22 -25.45 -40.18
N ILE A 517 -12.66 -26.00 -39.11
CA ILE A 517 -12.95 -27.33 -38.60
C ILE A 517 -13.28 -27.24 -37.13
N SER A 518 -14.48 -27.68 -36.75
CA SER A 518 -14.86 -27.87 -35.34
C SER A 518 -14.24 -29.15 -34.79
N THR A 519 -13.70 -29.10 -33.57
CA THR A 519 -13.19 -30.30 -32.88
C THR A 519 -14.29 -31.23 -32.37
N VAL A 520 -15.55 -30.78 -32.37
CA VAL A 520 -16.70 -31.50 -31.81
C VAL A 520 -17.97 -31.35 -32.67
N GLY A 521 -18.92 -32.27 -32.54
CA GLY A 521 -20.18 -32.25 -33.32
C GLY A 521 -21.25 -31.26 -32.84
N TRP A 522 -21.17 -30.78 -31.59
CA TRP A 522 -22.13 -29.83 -31.02
C TRP A 522 -21.83 -28.36 -31.35
N VAL A 523 -20.74 -28.11 -32.08
CA VAL A 523 -20.41 -26.80 -32.66
C VAL A 523 -20.48 -26.92 -34.18
N LYS A 524 -21.21 -26.00 -34.82
CA LYS A 524 -21.29 -25.89 -36.28
C LYS A 524 -20.68 -24.56 -36.73
N CYS A 525 -19.77 -24.63 -37.69
CA CYS A 525 -19.16 -23.48 -38.35
C CYS A 525 -19.30 -23.60 -39.88
N PRO A 526 -19.13 -22.49 -40.63
CA PRO A 526 -18.95 -22.55 -42.08
C PRO A 526 -17.74 -23.43 -42.42
N LYS A 527 -17.72 -24.05 -43.61
CA LYS A 527 -16.57 -24.88 -44.01
C LYS A 527 -15.37 -24.06 -44.47
N TYR A 528 -15.63 -22.94 -45.12
CA TYR A 528 -14.61 -22.13 -45.78
C TYR A 528 -14.82 -20.64 -45.55
N LEU A 529 -13.72 -19.90 -45.57
CA LEU A 529 -13.67 -18.45 -45.42
C LEU A 529 -12.58 -17.91 -46.35
N LEU A 530 -12.87 -16.85 -47.11
CA LEU A 530 -11.83 -16.04 -47.75
C LEU A 530 -11.52 -14.87 -46.82
N LEU A 531 -10.28 -14.79 -46.34
CA LEU A 531 -9.85 -13.78 -45.38
C LEU A 531 -8.78 -12.89 -46.00
N ASN A 532 -9.12 -11.61 -46.18
CA ASN A 532 -8.18 -10.55 -46.55
C ASN A 532 -7.87 -9.66 -45.33
N ASN A 533 -7.05 -8.63 -45.52
CA ASN A 533 -6.69 -7.69 -44.45
C ASN A 533 -7.89 -6.94 -43.83
N GLY A 534 -9.00 -6.80 -44.56
CA GLY A 534 -10.23 -6.17 -44.05
C GLY A 534 -10.89 -6.94 -42.90
N GLY A 535 -10.50 -8.21 -42.69
CA GLY A 535 -11.17 -9.10 -41.76
C GLY A 535 -12.46 -9.67 -42.33
N ARG A 536 -13.07 -10.60 -41.61
CA ARG A 536 -14.30 -11.26 -42.06
C ARG A 536 -15.15 -11.69 -40.88
N SER A 537 -16.44 -11.38 -40.97
CA SER A 537 -17.46 -11.87 -40.03
C SER A 537 -18.16 -13.10 -40.58
N PHE A 538 -18.48 -14.04 -39.69
CA PHE A 538 -19.28 -15.21 -39.98
C PHE A 538 -20.01 -15.72 -38.73
N PHE A 539 -21.06 -16.49 -38.93
CA PHE A 539 -21.84 -17.06 -37.84
C PHE A 539 -21.40 -18.48 -37.50
N ILE A 540 -21.40 -18.79 -36.21
CA ILE A 540 -21.28 -20.17 -35.71
C ILE A 540 -22.49 -20.50 -34.85
N ALA A 541 -22.81 -21.79 -34.74
CA ALA A 541 -23.88 -22.28 -33.88
C ALA A 541 -23.32 -23.25 -32.84
N VAL A 542 -23.65 -23.01 -31.56
CA VAL A 542 -23.25 -23.84 -30.43
C VAL A 542 -24.52 -24.50 -29.87
N ASN A 543 -24.55 -25.83 -29.83
CA ASN A 543 -25.68 -26.63 -29.35
C ASN A 543 -25.32 -27.38 -28.05
N PRO A 544 -25.46 -26.75 -26.88
CA PRO A 544 -25.18 -27.38 -25.58
C PRO A 544 -26.34 -28.24 -25.04
N THR A 545 -27.42 -28.45 -25.79
CA THR A 545 -28.65 -29.10 -25.28
C THR A 545 -28.43 -30.56 -24.90
N SER A 546 -27.59 -31.28 -25.65
CA SER A 546 -27.29 -32.70 -25.44
C SER A 546 -26.02 -32.95 -24.61
N LEU A 547 -25.41 -31.91 -24.06
CA LEU A 547 -24.22 -32.05 -23.20
C LEU A 547 -24.64 -32.48 -21.80
N ASP A 548 -23.88 -33.40 -21.21
CA ASP A 548 -23.98 -33.74 -19.80
C ASP A 548 -23.64 -32.53 -18.92
N SER A 549 -23.99 -32.56 -17.65
CA SER A 549 -23.56 -31.53 -16.71
C SER A 549 -22.04 -31.52 -16.56
N GLY A 550 -21.46 -30.34 -16.35
CA GLY A 550 -20.02 -30.17 -16.16
C GLY A 550 -19.39 -29.14 -17.10
N PHE A 551 -18.07 -29.25 -17.20
CA PHE A 551 -17.21 -28.44 -18.05
C PHE A 551 -17.02 -29.09 -19.41
N HIS A 552 -17.26 -28.34 -20.49
CA HIS A 552 -17.05 -28.79 -21.87
C HIS A 552 -16.24 -27.75 -22.63
N TYR A 553 -15.26 -28.22 -23.40
CA TYR A 553 -14.39 -27.38 -24.19
C TYR A 553 -14.33 -27.85 -25.64
N ALA A 554 -14.28 -26.91 -26.56
CA ALA A 554 -14.13 -27.13 -27.99
C ALA A 554 -13.35 -25.98 -28.63
N GLU A 555 -12.83 -26.23 -29.83
CA GLU A 555 -12.14 -25.25 -30.64
C GLU A 555 -12.71 -25.30 -32.07
N ILE A 556 -12.76 -24.14 -32.73
CA ILE A 556 -12.79 -24.09 -34.20
C ILE A 556 -11.38 -23.79 -34.66
N LEU A 557 -10.81 -24.70 -35.45
CA LEU A 557 -9.47 -24.63 -35.99
C LEU A 557 -9.54 -24.08 -37.43
N ALA A 558 -8.75 -23.04 -37.71
CA ALA A 558 -8.70 -22.40 -39.01
C ALA A 558 -7.41 -22.76 -39.75
N TYR A 559 -7.51 -23.54 -40.83
CA TYR A 559 -6.37 -23.98 -41.63
C TYR A 559 -6.24 -23.17 -42.91
N ASN A 560 -5.02 -22.82 -43.29
CA ASN A 560 -4.76 -22.38 -44.66
C ASN A 560 -4.87 -23.59 -45.59
N THR A 561 -5.76 -23.54 -46.57
CA THR A 561 -5.93 -24.66 -47.53
C THR A 561 -4.72 -24.87 -48.45
N GLU A 562 -3.78 -23.92 -48.47
CA GLU A 562 -2.57 -23.95 -49.30
C GLU A 562 -1.28 -24.18 -48.49
N SER A 563 -1.35 -24.36 -47.16
CA SER A 563 -0.20 -24.65 -46.31
C SER A 563 -0.39 -25.97 -45.55
N GLU A 564 0.68 -26.75 -45.42
CA GLU A 564 0.73 -27.92 -44.55
C GLU A 564 0.91 -27.53 -43.06
N ALA A 565 1.04 -26.24 -42.77
CA ALA A 565 1.10 -25.75 -41.41
C ALA A 565 -0.22 -26.00 -40.65
N ASN A 566 -0.06 -26.28 -39.37
CA ASN A 566 -1.09 -26.31 -38.33
C ASN A 566 -1.96 -25.03 -38.30
N PRO A 567 -3.09 -25.02 -37.57
CA PRO A 567 -4.10 -23.97 -37.74
C PRO A 567 -3.55 -22.55 -37.49
N LEU A 568 -3.91 -21.62 -38.39
CA LEU A 568 -3.53 -20.21 -38.37
C LEU A 568 -4.00 -19.50 -37.10
N PHE A 569 -5.22 -19.82 -36.68
CA PHE A 569 -5.86 -19.33 -35.46
C PHE A 569 -6.90 -20.34 -34.97
N LYS A 570 -7.33 -20.14 -33.72
CA LYS A 570 -8.34 -20.95 -33.06
C LYS A 570 -9.40 -20.06 -32.44
N ILE A 571 -10.64 -20.56 -32.37
CA ILE A 571 -11.73 -19.92 -31.65
C ILE A 571 -12.09 -20.83 -30.47
N PRO A 572 -11.73 -20.47 -29.23
CA PRO A 572 -12.05 -21.26 -28.06
C PRO A 572 -13.53 -21.14 -27.70
N ILE A 573 -14.15 -22.27 -27.37
CA ILE A 573 -15.56 -22.39 -27.01
C ILE A 573 -15.64 -23.20 -25.72
N THR A 574 -16.04 -22.55 -24.63
CA THR A 574 -16.26 -23.20 -23.34
C THR A 574 -17.73 -23.15 -22.97
N VAL A 575 -18.28 -24.29 -22.54
CA VAL A 575 -19.65 -24.41 -22.03
C VAL A 575 -19.60 -25.00 -20.63
N ILE A 576 -20.19 -24.29 -19.67
CA ILE A 576 -20.48 -24.81 -18.33
C ILE A 576 -21.96 -25.18 -18.29
N LYS A 577 -22.23 -26.47 -18.14
CA LYS A 577 -23.58 -27.01 -18.03
C LYS A 577 -23.87 -27.29 -16.55
N PRO A 578 -24.71 -26.49 -15.85
CA PRO A 578 -25.05 -26.77 -14.46
C PRO A 578 -25.86 -28.07 -14.34
N GLU A 579 -25.74 -28.76 -13.20
CA GLU A 579 -26.45 -30.02 -12.94
C GLU A 579 -27.97 -29.84 -12.80
N ASN A 580 -28.39 -28.72 -12.20
CA ASN A 580 -29.79 -28.41 -11.99
C ASN A 580 -30.43 -27.75 -13.22
N LYS A 581 -31.73 -27.99 -13.38
CA LYS A 581 -32.52 -27.46 -14.51
C LYS A 581 -32.97 -26.03 -14.25
N LEU A 582 -33.40 -25.33 -15.30
CA LEU A 582 -33.84 -23.93 -15.22
C LEU A 582 -34.99 -23.74 -14.23
N ASP A 583 -35.92 -24.69 -14.17
CA ASP A 583 -37.11 -24.67 -13.29
C ASP A 583 -36.90 -25.47 -11.99
N ASP A 584 -35.66 -25.84 -11.67
CA ASP A 584 -35.36 -26.65 -10.50
C ASP A 584 -35.36 -25.81 -9.21
N ASN A 585 -36.34 -26.07 -8.34
CA ASN A 585 -36.45 -25.45 -7.02
C ASN A 585 -35.69 -26.24 -5.93
N SER A 586 -34.85 -27.19 -6.31
CA SER A 586 -34.04 -27.97 -5.36
C SER A 586 -33.09 -27.07 -4.60
N LEU A 587 -33.23 -27.09 -3.27
CA LEU A 587 -32.42 -26.28 -2.37
C LEU A 587 -31.31 -27.08 -1.67
N ASN A 588 -31.30 -28.41 -1.82
CA ASN A 588 -30.37 -29.30 -1.14
C ASN A 588 -29.77 -30.28 -2.16
N TYR A 589 -28.45 -30.42 -2.15
CA TYR A 589 -27.70 -31.33 -3.02
C TYR A 589 -26.75 -32.16 -2.17
N SER A 590 -26.52 -33.42 -2.55
CA SER A 590 -25.67 -34.33 -1.79
C SER A 590 -24.85 -35.21 -2.72
N TYR A 591 -23.54 -35.21 -2.50
CA TYR A 591 -22.54 -35.94 -3.27
C TYR A 591 -21.82 -36.87 -2.30
N SER A 592 -22.05 -38.17 -2.44
CA SER A 592 -21.46 -39.17 -1.54
C SER A 592 -20.23 -39.82 -2.16
N ASN A 593 -19.23 -40.11 -1.33
CA ASN A 593 -18.07 -40.93 -1.70
C ASN A 593 -17.23 -40.37 -2.87
N LEU A 594 -16.99 -39.04 -2.90
CA LEU A 594 -16.07 -38.44 -3.85
C LEU A 594 -14.63 -38.89 -3.53
N LYS A 595 -14.07 -39.73 -4.40
CA LYS A 595 -12.67 -40.17 -4.31
C LYS A 595 -11.69 -39.10 -4.83
N PHE A 596 -10.55 -38.94 -4.17
CA PHE A 596 -9.47 -38.05 -4.56
C PHE A 596 -8.12 -38.74 -4.37
N GLY A 597 -7.23 -38.62 -5.35
CA GLY A 597 -5.80 -38.81 -5.18
C GLY A 597 -5.05 -37.48 -4.98
N PRO A 598 -3.74 -37.51 -4.72
CA PRO A 598 -2.91 -36.32 -4.55
C PRO A 598 -3.00 -35.39 -5.77
N GLY A 599 -3.56 -34.20 -5.61
CA GLY A 599 -3.69 -33.20 -6.67
C GLY A 599 -4.93 -33.32 -7.55
N ASP A 600 -5.86 -34.22 -7.24
CA ASP A 600 -7.11 -34.37 -7.98
C ASP A 600 -8.05 -33.20 -7.72
N ILE A 601 -8.77 -32.79 -8.76
CA ILE A 601 -9.69 -31.66 -8.75
C ILE A 601 -11.06 -32.14 -9.24
N LYS A 602 -12.11 -31.89 -8.46
CA LYS A 602 -13.50 -32.13 -8.86
C LYS A 602 -14.27 -30.82 -8.87
N ARG A 603 -15.03 -30.61 -9.94
CA ARG A 603 -15.82 -29.38 -10.15
C ARG A 603 -17.28 -29.74 -10.23
N ILE A 604 -18.08 -29.08 -9.42
CA ILE A 604 -19.54 -29.21 -9.43
C ILE A 604 -20.10 -27.83 -9.78
N PHE A 605 -21.00 -27.78 -10.75
CA PHE A 605 -21.61 -26.53 -11.21
C PHE A 605 -23.10 -26.54 -10.90
N LEU A 606 -23.55 -25.56 -10.13
CA LEU A 606 -24.95 -25.40 -9.75
C LEU A 606 -25.41 -23.99 -10.11
N ASN A 607 -26.58 -23.85 -10.71
CA ASN A 607 -27.26 -22.57 -10.77
C ASN A 607 -27.89 -22.31 -9.40
N THR A 608 -27.51 -21.21 -8.75
CA THR A 608 -28.12 -20.86 -7.46
C THR A 608 -29.63 -20.60 -7.64
N PRO A 609 -30.50 -21.10 -6.74
CA PRO A 609 -31.94 -20.85 -6.81
C PRO A 609 -32.28 -19.35 -6.84
N LYS A 610 -33.49 -19.03 -7.33
CA LYS A 610 -34.04 -17.69 -7.23
C LYS A 610 -34.09 -17.28 -5.76
N GLU A 611 -33.69 -16.04 -5.43
CA GLU A 611 -33.66 -15.49 -4.05
C GLU A 611 -32.68 -16.15 -3.05
N ALA A 612 -31.88 -17.14 -3.47
CA ALA A 612 -30.81 -17.69 -2.63
C ALA A 612 -29.66 -16.69 -2.52
N ASN A 613 -29.39 -16.19 -1.31
CA ASN A 613 -28.28 -15.27 -1.04
C ASN A 613 -27.20 -15.85 -0.12
N MET A 614 -27.38 -17.09 0.33
CA MET A 614 -26.42 -17.82 1.16
C MET A 614 -26.35 -19.28 0.73
N ILE A 615 -25.17 -19.86 0.90
CA ILE A 615 -24.91 -21.30 0.74
C ILE A 615 -24.27 -21.84 2.00
N GLU A 616 -24.66 -23.04 2.41
CA GLU A 616 -24.00 -23.87 3.41
C GLU A 616 -23.42 -25.08 2.69
N VAL A 617 -22.12 -25.31 2.84
CA VAL A 617 -21.40 -26.48 2.33
C VAL A 617 -20.89 -27.29 3.50
N ILE A 618 -21.30 -28.56 3.57
CA ILE A 618 -20.89 -29.52 4.60
C ILE A 618 -20.05 -30.60 3.95
N LEU A 619 -18.79 -30.72 4.37
CA LEU A 619 -17.86 -31.73 3.91
C LEU A 619 -17.68 -32.78 5.01
N LYS A 620 -17.80 -34.06 4.66
CA LYS A 620 -17.72 -35.19 5.58
C LYS A 620 -16.69 -36.19 5.11
N SER A 621 -15.88 -36.72 6.01
CA SER A 621 -14.95 -37.83 5.73
C SER A 621 -14.93 -38.80 6.91
N ASN A 622 -14.82 -40.10 6.63
CA ASN A 622 -14.95 -41.16 7.64
C ASN A 622 -13.59 -41.64 8.18
N SER A 623 -12.61 -41.91 7.32
CA SER A 623 -11.31 -42.41 7.76
C SER A 623 -10.22 -42.25 6.70
N ARG A 624 -8.97 -42.16 7.18
CA ARG A 624 -7.76 -42.22 6.35
C ARG A 624 -6.48 -42.44 7.17
N ASP A 625 -5.42 -42.83 6.49
CA ASP A 625 -4.15 -43.21 7.11
C ASP A 625 -3.17 -42.05 7.33
N THR A 626 -3.20 -41.04 6.46
CA THR A 626 -2.30 -39.87 6.49
C THR A 626 -3.08 -38.57 6.65
N ASN A 627 -2.42 -37.43 6.89
CA ASN A 627 -3.08 -36.13 6.80
C ASN A 627 -3.20 -35.69 5.32
N ALA A 628 -4.26 -34.99 4.91
CA ALA A 628 -4.21 -34.14 3.70
C ALA A 628 -4.78 -32.77 3.95
N ARG A 629 -4.28 -31.85 3.15
CA ARG A 629 -4.88 -30.55 2.91
C ARG A 629 -5.82 -30.62 1.72
N PHE A 630 -6.99 -30.04 1.89
CA PHE A 630 -7.97 -29.79 0.84
C PHE A 630 -8.24 -28.31 0.69
N ILE A 631 -8.69 -27.92 -0.50
CA ILE A 631 -9.21 -26.60 -0.80
C ILE A 631 -10.60 -26.76 -1.44
N LEU A 632 -11.59 -26.09 -0.86
CA LEU A 632 -12.86 -25.78 -1.53
C LEU A 632 -12.74 -24.36 -2.07
N HIS A 633 -12.72 -24.22 -3.39
CA HIS A 633 -12.67 -22.96 -4.09
C HIS A 633 -13.99 -22.74 -4.83
N SER A 634 -14.77 -21.76 -4.38
CA SER A 634 -16.07 -21.43 -4.93
C SER A 634 -16.08 -20.10 -5.67
N ILE A 635 -16.56 -20.07 -6.93
CA ILE A 635 -16.60 -18.85 -7.76
C ILE A 635 -17.96 -18.67 -8.43
N GLN A 636 -18.46 -17.43 -8.39
CA GLN A 636 -19.51 -16.92 -9.27
C GLN A 636 -18.97 -15.74 -10.08
N LEU A 637 -19.36 -15.66 -11.35
CA LEU A 637 -18.93 -14.59 -12.25
C LEU A 637 -20.06 -13.61 -12.52
N LEU A 638 -19.78 -12.31 -12.39
CA LEU A 638 -20.66 -11.24 -12.83
C LEU A 638 -19.95 -10.36 -13.86
N LYS A 639 -20.72 -9.81 -14.80
CA LYS A 639 -20.18 -8.90 -15.82
C LYS A 639 -19.53 -7.67 -15.18
N GLN A 640 -18.37 -7.27 -15.70
CA GLN A 640 -17.59 -6.11 -15.23
C GLN A 640 -17.25 -6.14 -13.73
N LYS A 641 -17.11 -7.34 -13.15
CA LYS A 641 -16.61 -7.57 -11.81
C LYS A 641 -15.45 -8.54 -11.87
N CYS A 642 -14.42 -8.28 -11.06
CA CYS A 642 -13.32 -9.21 -10.89
C CYS A 642 -13.84 -10.51 -10.27
N TYR A 643 -13.29 -11.66 -10.68
CA TYR A 643 -13.70 -12.96 -10.14
C TYR A 643 -13.56 -13.02 -8.60
N LYS A 644 -12.57 -12.29 -8.04
CA LYS A 644 -12.34 -12.16 -6.60
C LYS A 644 -13.53 -11.58 -5.82
N THR A 645 -14.43 -10.84 -6.47
CA THR A 645 -15.59 -10.22 -5.82
C THR A 645 -16.53 -11.27 -5.20
N TYR A 646 -16.80 -12.36 -5.92
CA TYR A 646 -17.67 -13.47 -5.47
C TYR A 646 -16.92 -14.80 -5.41
N GLU A 647 -15.66 -14.72 -4.97
CA GLU A 647 -14.78 -15.84 -4.67
C GLU A 647 -14.86 -16.22 -3.20
N ASN A 648 -14.83 -17.51 -2.88
CA ASN A 648 -14.61 -18.01 -1.53
C ASN A 648 -13.63 -19.19 -1.58
N GLU A 649 -12.44 -19.00 -1.03
CA GLU A 649 -11.42 -20.04 -0.92
C GLU A 649 -11.33 -20.53 0.54
N ILE A 650 -11.48 -21.83 0.75
CA ILE A 650 -11.51 -22.44 2.06
C ILE A 650 -10.57 -23.64 2.10
N ALA A 651 -9.46 -23.49 2.80
CA ALA A 651 -8.57 -24.61 3.11
C ALA A 651 -9.05 -25.36 4.36
N PHE A 652 -9.00 -26.69 4.33
CA PHE A 652 -9.25 -27.53 5.49
C PHE A 652 -8.33 -28.75 5.47
N GLY A 653 -8.04 -29.31 6.64
CA GLY A 653 -7.19 -30.49 6.80
C GLY A 653 -8.02 -31.69 7.22
N LEU A 654 -7.81 -32.83 6.57
CA LEU A 654 -8.27 -34.13 7.05
C LEU A 654 -7.13 -34.77 7.85
N ASN A 655 -7.41 -35.14 9.08
CA ASN A 655 -6.44 -35.81 9.96
C ASN A 655 -6.41 -37.31 9.68
N ALA A 656 -5.25 -37.93 9.91
CA ALA A 656 -5.09 -39.37 10.00
C ALA A 656 -5.92 -39.89 11.19
N THR A 657 -6.76 -40.89 10.93
CA THR A 657 -7.56 -41.57 11.97
C THR A 657 -7.22 -43.05 12.08
N SER A 658 -6.48 -43.60 11.09
CA SER A 658 -5.74 -44.87 11.02
C SER A 658 -6.38 -46.19 11.48
N LEU A 659 -7.51 -46.23 12.22
CA LEU A 659 -8.15 -47.47 12.68
C LEU A 659 -9.61 -47.31 13.17
N ASP A 660 -10.15 -46.09 13.31
CA ASP A 660 -11.49 -45.87 13.88
C ASP A 660 -12.45 -45.24 12.86
N GLU A 661 -13.19 -46.09 12.13
CA GLU A 661 -14.22 -45.65 11.17
C GLU A 661 -15.38 -44.87 11.81
N SER A 662 -15.47 -44.84 13.16
CA SER A 662 -16.47 -44.06 13.87
C SER A 662 -16.11 -42.56 13.96
N GLN A 663 -14.83 -42.19 13.75
CA GLN A 663 -14.35 -40.82 13.83
C GLN A 663 -14.65 -40.00 12.57
N LYS A 664 -15.91 -39.58 12.45
CA LYS A 664 -16.35 -38.70 11.36
C LYS A 664 -15.78 -37.28 11.50
N GLN A 665 -15.09 -36.83 10.47
CA GLN A 665 -14.60 -35.46 10.34
C GLN A 665 -15.60 -34.65 9.52
N ASN A 666 -16.17 -33.59 10.11
CA ASN A 666 -17.17 -32.74 9.48
C ASN A 666 -16.70 -31.27 9.43
N PHE A 667 -16.81 -30.64 8.26
CA PHE A 667 -16.48 -29.24 8.03
C PHE A 667 -17.67 -28.52 7.42
N THR A 668 -18.26 -27.58 8.15
CA THR A 668 -19.39 -26.78 7.66
C THR A 668 -18.94 -25.35 7.40
N LYS A 669 -19.31 -24.81 6.25
CA LYS A 669 -18.98 -23.44 5.84
C LYS A 669 -20.16 -22.76 5.19
N CYS A 670 -20.47 -21.56 5.66
CA CYS A 670 -21.55 -20.75 5.13
C CYS A 670 -21.02 -19.42 4.61
N TYR A 671 -21.41 -19.05 3.38
CA TYR A 671 -20.98 -17.79 2.77
C TYR A 671 -22.05 -17.23 1.81
N PRO A 672 -21.99 -15.93 1.47
CA PRO A 672 -22.91 -15.32 0.52
C PRO A 672 -22.79 -15.91 -0.89
N VAL A 673 -23.91 -15.97 -1.60
CA VAL A 673 -23.98 -16.28 -3.04
C VAL A 673 -24.88 -15.28 -3.76
N VAL A 674 -24.66 -15.13 -5.06
CA VAL A 674 -25.50 -14.32 -5.93
C VAL A 674 -26.66 -15.18 -6.44
N PRO A 675 -27.93 -14.76 -6.29
CA PRO A 675 -29.07 -15.49 -6.83
C PRO A 675 -29.00 -15.68 -8.36
N ASN A 676 -29.63 -16.74 -8.85
CA ASN A 676 -29.75 -17.07 -10.29
C ASN A 676 -28.45 -16.97 -11.11
N THR A 677 -27.31 -17.32 -10.49
CA THR A 677 -25.99 -17.28 -11.10
C THR A 677 -25.29 -18.61 -10.87
N VAL A 678 -24.64 -19.17 -11.90
CA VAL A 678 -23.92 -20.44 -11.77
C VAL A 678 -22.72 -20.29 -10.82
N ILE A 679 -22.74 -21.07 -9.75
CA ILE A 679 -21.62 -21.27 -8.83
C ILE A 679 -20.83 -22.51 -9.23
N GLU A 680 -19.51 -22.36 -9.28
CA GLU A 680 -18.57 -23.47 -9.31
C GLU A 680 -18.18 -23.81 -7.89
N LEU A 681 -18.31 -25.07 -7.49
CA LEU A 681 -17.79 -25.65 -6.26
C LEU A 681 -16.62 -26.56 -6.65
N CYS A 682 -15.40 -26.02 -6.58
CA CYS A 682 -14.18 -26.74 -6.94
C CYS A 682 -13.51 -27.30 -5.68
N LEU A 683 -13.58 -28.62 -5.51
CA LEU A 683 -12.94 -29.32 -4.39
C LEU A 683 -11.66 -30.00 -4.89
N ALA A 684 -10.53 -29.74 -4.23
CA ALA A 684 -9.25 -30.31 -4.60
C ALA A 684 -8.46 -30.83 -3.40
N GLN A 685 -7.86 -32.01 -3.55
CA GLN A 685 -6.80 -32.47 -2.64
C GLN A 685 -5.50 -31.82 -3.06
N PHE A 686 -4.77 -31.23 -2.11
CA PHE A 686 -3.50 -30.57 -2.43
C PHE A 686 -2.49 -31.57 -3.00
N TRP A 687 -1.73 -31.16 -4.01
CA TRP A 687 -0.88 -32.07 -4.80
C TRP A 687 0.14 -32.85 -3.94
N SER A 688 0.68 -32.22 -2.89
CA SER A 688 1.68 -32.83 -2.00
C SER A 688 1.06 -33.63 -0.85
N SER A 689 -0.28 -33.72 -0.78
CA SER A 689 -0.94 -34.52 0.24
C SER A 689 -1.07 -35.97 -0.22
N LEU A 690 -0.29 -36.85 0.39
CA LEU A 690 -0.20 -38.27 0.04
C LEU A 690 -1.46 -39.07 0.40
N GLY A 691 -1.66 -40.18 -0.30
CA GLY A 691 -2.76 -41.12 -0.08
C GLY A 691 -4.07 -40.71 -0.73
N GLU A 692 -4.96 -41.70 -0.91
CA GLU A 692 -6.31 -41.47 -1.39
C GLU A 692 -7.21 -40.94 -0.26
N SER A 693 -8.19 -40.11 -0.61
CA SER A 693 -9.21 -39.60 0.30
C SER A 693 -10.61 -39.84 -0.25
N VAL A 694 -11.57 -40.09 0.64
CA VAL A 694 -12.98 -40.12 0.32
C VAL A 694 -13.70 -39.02 1.09
N VAL A 695 -14.35 -38.11 0.35
CA VAL A 695 -15.08 -36.96 0.91
C VAL A 695 -16.51 -36.97 0.37
N SER A 696 -17.48 -36.74 1.24
CA SER A 696 -18.86 -36.46 0.85
C SER A 696 -19.15 -34.98 1.03
N MET A 697 -19.95 -34.39 0.15
CA MET A 697 -20.31 -32.97 0.17
C MET A 697 -21.83 -32.83 0.17
N GLU A 698 -22.36 -32.03 1.10
CA GLU A 698 -23.75 -31.59 1.12
C GLU A 698 -23.78 -30.08 0.90
N VAL A 699 -24.74 -29.61 0.11
CA VAL A 699 -24.91 -28.21 -0.24
C VAL A 699 -26.35 -27.81 0.05
N HIS A 700 -26.53 -26.75 0.85
CA HIS A 700 -27.84 -26.22 1.20
C HIS A 700 -27.91 -24.73 0.86
N PHE A 701 -28.92 -24.32 0.09
CA PHE A 701 -29.16 -22.92 -0.24
C PHE A 701 -30.14 -22.27 0.73
N HIS A 702 -29.74 -21.12 1.27
CA HIS A 702 -30.48 -20.36 2.27
C HIS A 702 -30.84 -18.97 1.74
N SER A 703 -31.88 -18.36 2.33
CA SER A 703 -32.33 -17.02 1.95
C SER A 703 -32.75 -16.20 3.17
N ILE A 704 -32.10 -15.06 3.39
CA ILE A 704 -32.62 -14.01 4.27
C ILE A 704 -32.49 -12.70 3.53
N LEU A 705 -33.61 -12.12 3.11
CA LEU A 705 -33.64 -10.83 2.43
C LEU A 705 -33.98 -9.72 3.43
N VAL A 706 -33.48 -8.51 3.15
CA VAL A 706 -33.88 -7.29 3.85
C VAL A 706 -34.49 -6.36 2.82
N ASN A 707 -35.70 -5.85 3.01
CA ASN A 707 -36.41 -5.02 2.03
C ASN A 707 -36.42 -5.65 0.62
N ASN A 708 -36.55 -6.98 0.54
CA ASN A 708 -36.50 -7.78 -0.68
C ASN A 708 -35.19 -7.67 -1.50
N ILE A 709 -34.10 -7.17 -0.90
CA ILE A 709 -32.76 -7.19 -1.50
C ILE A 709 -31.87 -8.29 -0.87
N PRO A 710 -31.03 -8.98 -1.67
CA PRO A 710 -30.20 -10.09 -1.20
C PRO A 710 -28.91 -9.67 -0.49
N TYR A 711 -28.42 -8.46 -0.75
CA TYR A 711 -27.19 -7.90 -0.18
C TYR A 711 -27.18 -6.38 -0.31
N GLY A 712 -26.36 -5.72 0.51
CA GLY A 712 -26.05 -4.30 0.34
C GLY A 712 -26.23 -3.45 1.59
N ASP A 713 -26.15 -2.15 1.39
CA ASP A 713 -26.26 -1.16 2.45
C ASP A 713 -27.73 -0.79 2.70
N ILE A 714 -28.15 -0.89 3.96
CA ILE A 714 -29.48 -0.51 4.46
C ILE A 714 -29.38 0.88 5.06
N LEU A 715 -29.95 1.86 4.36
CA LEU A 715 -29.96 3.25 4.82
C LEU A 715 -30.99 3.47 5.93
N ILE A 716 -30.55 4.03 7.04
CA ILE A 716 -31.36 4.46 8.18
C ILE A 716 -31.12 5.94 8.40
N LYS A 717 -32.20 6.72 8.50
CA LYS A 717 -32.12 8.18 8.62
C LYS A 717 -32.49 8.63 10.03
N GLU A 718 -31.76 9.62 10.53
CA GLU A 718 -32.09 10.28 11.80
C GLU A 718 -33.45 11.01 11.74
N SER A 719 -33.80 11.60 10.59
CA SER A 719 -35.05 12.34 10.39
C SER A 719 -36.31 11.52 10.67
N ASP A 720 -36.23 10.21 10.48
CA ASP A 720 -37.38 9.31 10.52
C ASP A 720 -37.66 8.85 11.96
N PHE A 721 -36.72 9.08 12.90
CA PHE A 721 -36.71 8.66 14.30
C PHE A 721 -36.82 7.14 14.50
N ILE A 722 -37.85 6.50 13.96
CA ILE A 722 -38.07 5.06 13.85
C ILE A 722 -38.01 4.68 12.37
N ASN A 723 -37.03 3.87 12.00
CA ASN A 723 -36.91 3.36 10.64
C ASN A 723 -37.57 1.97 10.54
N ASN A 724 -38.11 1.61 9.38
CA ASN A 724 -38.69 0.27 9.14
C ASN A 724 -37.79 -0.52 8.20
N ILE A 725 -37.48 -1.76 8.57
CA ILE A 725 -36.86 -2.75 7.69
C ILE A 725 -37.74 -3.99 7.67
N GLU A 726 -38.00 -4.55 6.49
CA GLU A 726 -38.68 -5.83 6.36
C GLU A 726 -37.65 -6.94 6.20
N ILE A 727 -37.76 -8.01 6.98
CA ILE A 727 -36.96 -9.22 6.79
C ILE A 727 -37.84 -10.34 6.27
N SER A 728 -37.32 -11.14 5.34
CA SER A 728 -38.06 -12.27 4.77
C SER A 728 -37.17 -13.50 4.55
N ALA A 729 -37.79 -14.68 4.62
CA ALA A 729 -37.16 -15.98 4.39
C ALA A 729 -37.91 -16.74 3.28
N PRO A 730 -37.69 -16.38 2.00
CA PRO A 730 -38.53 -16.87 0.89
C PRO A 730 -38.32 -18.35 0.52
N LEU A 731 -37.16 -18.94 0.77
CA LEU A 731 -36.86 -20.31 0.33
C LEU A 731 -37.23 -21.39 1.34
N ARG A 732 -36.97 -21.12 2.62
CA ARG A 732 -37.13 -22.10 3.68
C ARG A 732 -37.30 -21.41 5.03
N LYS A 733 -37.61 -22.22 6.03
CA LYS A 733 -37.61 -21.81 7.44
C LYS A 733 -36.18 -21.44 7.86
N GLU A 734 -35.98 -20.24 8.40
CA GLU A 734 -34.67 -19.74 8.83
C GLU A 734 -34.65 -19.33 10.31
N ILE A 735 -33.51 -19.54 10.96
CA ILE A 735 -33.28 -19.08 12.33
C ILE A 735 -32.41 -17.83 12.29
N ILE A 736 -32.97 -16.73 12.77
CA ILE A 736 -32.36 -15.41 12.76
C ILE A 736 -32.03 -14.91 14.16
N ASN A 737 -30.92 -14.18 14.25
CA ASN A 737 -30.48 -13.42 15.41
C ASN A 737 -30.06 -12.03 14.95
N VAL A 738 -30.97 -11.06 15.12
CA VAL A 738 -30.79 -9.70 14.60
C VAL A 738 -29.97 -8.88 15.59
N SER A 739 -28.80 -8.42 15.15
CA SER A 739 -27.98 -7.46 15.90
C SER A 739 -27.13 -6.60 14.96
N CYS A 740 -26.88 -5.35 15.35
CA CYS A 740 -25.98 -4.46 14.62
C CYS A 740 -25.36 -3.46 15.60
N SER A 741 -24.06 -3.23 15.44
CA SER A 741 -23.33 -2.17 16.13
C SER A 741 -22.67 -1.29 15.07
N LEU A 742 -22.98 0.00 15.08
CA LEU A 742 -22.37 0.98 14.19
C LEU A 742 -21.02 1.37 14.79
N ASN A 743 -19.95 0.89 14.15
CA ASN A 743 -18.58 0.95 14.67
C ASN A 743 -17.62 1.67 13.73
N THR A 744 -18.10 2.15 12.57
CA THR A 744 -17.28 2.85 11.59
C THR A 744 -17.89 4.22 11.31
N LEU A 745 -17.13 5.29 11.53
CA LEU A 745 -17.45 6.65 11.15
C LEU A 745 -16.80 6.96 9.81
N SER A 746 -17.61 7.22 8.78
CA SER A 746 -17.13 7.52 7.43
C SER A 746 -17.36 9.00 7.11
N ARG A 747 -16.33 9.69 6.62
CA ARG A 747 -16.37 11.11 6.24
C ARG A 747 -15.97 11.29 4.78
N SER A 748 -16.70 12.14 4.07
CA SER A 748 -16.38 12.53 2.70
C SER A 748 -15.67 13.88 2.71
N ILE A 749 -14.46 13.95 2.17
CA ILE A 749 -13.58 15.12 2.25
C ILE A 749 -13.19 15.56 0.84
N LYS A 750 -13.52 16.80 0.50
CA LYS A 750 -13.12 17.42 -0.77
C LYS A 750 -11.65 17.84 -0.73
N PRO A 751 -10.97 17.92 -1.89
CA PRO A 751 -9.60 18.42 -1.92
C PRO A 751 -9.56 19.88 -1.44
N SER A 752 -8.53 20.23 -0.69
CA SER A 752 -8.21 21.61 -0.29
C SER A 752 -7.36 22.33 -1.34
N ASP A 753 -6.65 21.58 -2.18
CA ASP A 753 -5.80 22.09 -3.26
C ASP A 753 -5.72 21.06 -4.39
N GLU A 754 -5.61 21.56 -5.63
CA GLU A 754 -5.43 20.74 -6.83
C GLU A 754 -4.35 21.32 -7.76
N LEU A 755 -3.46 20.45 -8.24
CA LEU A 755 -2.37 20.86 -9.13
C LEU A 755 -2.18 19.86 -10.28
N ILE A 756 -2.31 20.35 -11.52
CA ILE A 756 -1.98 19.59 -12.73
C ILE A 756 -0.65 20.09 -13.28
N THR A 757 0.34 19.21 -13.42
CA THR A 757 1.66 19.54 -13.98
C THR A 757 2.17 18.42 -14.88
N ALA A 758 3.09 18.75 -15.80
CA ALA A 758 3.78 17.74 -16.58
C ALA A 758 4.79 16.98 -15.72
N MET A 759 4.89 15.66 -15.94
CA MET A 759 5.98 14.87 -15.41
C MET A 759 7.30 15.17 -16.14
N LYS A 760 8.42 14.62 -15.64
CA LYS A 760 9.75 14.89 -16.18
C LYS A 760 10.15 13.89 -17.29
N SER A 761 11.45 13.84 -17.62
CA SER A 761 11.98 13.22 -18.87
C SER A 761 11.72 11.72 -19.00
N ARG A 762 11.66 10.98 -17.88
CA ARG A 762 11.41 9.53 -17.87
C ARG A 762 9.94 9.14 -18.09
N ASP A 763 9.04 10.10 -17.99
CA ASP A 763 7.58 9.91 -18.03
C ASP A 763 7.00 10.37 -19.37
N ILE A 764 7.68 10.01 -20.46
CA ILE A 764 7.27 10.27 -21.83
C ILE A 764 6.96 8.93 -22.50
N LEU A 765 5.74 8.79 -23.02
CA LEU A 765 5.29 7.56 -23.66
C LEU A 765 6.03 7.32 -24.99
N PRO A 766 6.08 6.07 -25.50
CA PRO A 766 6.76 5.75 -26.76
C PRO A 766 6.22 6.49 -27.99
N ASP A 767 4.99 7.03 -27.92
CA ASP A 767 4.40 7.89 -28.95
C ASP A 767 4.68 9.39 -28.73
N SER A 768 5.68 9.71 -27.90
CA SER A 768 6.10 11.07 -27.52
C SER A 768 5.05 11.89 -26.76
N LYS A 769 3.98 11.25 -26.25
CA LYS A 769 3.02 11.93 -25.37
C LYS A 769 3.61 12.07 -23.97
N GLN A 770 3.58 13.28 -23.44
CA GLN A 770 3.96 13.60 -22.07
C GLN A 770 2.91 13.05 -21.09
N ILE A 771 3.34 12.32 -20.07
CA ILE A 771 2.47 11.98 -18.92
C ILE A 771 2.37 13.22 -18.03
N LEU A 772 1.16 13.51 -17.57
CA LEU A 772 0.85 14.57 -16.62
C LEU A 772 0.54 13.95 -15.26
N GLN A 773 0.75 14.72 -14.19
CA GLN A 773 0.27 14.39 -12.85
C GLN A 773 -0.82 15.35 -12.42
N LEU A 774 -1.83 14.81 -11.75
CA LEU A 774 -2.78 15.53 -10.91
C LEU A 774 -2.45 15.21 -9.45
N VAL A 775 -2.14 16.24 -8.66
CA VAL A 775 -1.94 16.14 -7.22
C VAL A 775 -3.12 16.77 -6.50
N LEU A 776 -3.84 15.96 -5.71
CA LEU A 776 -4.93 16.41 -4.85
C LEU A 776 -4.50 16.36 -3.40
N THR A 777 -4.65 17.49 -2.69
CA THR A 777 -4.35 17.59 -1.26
C THR A 777 -5.65 17.55 -0.46
N TYR A 778 -5.67 16.75 0.61
CA TYR A 778 -6.80 16.66 1.54
C TYR A 778 -6.33 16.82 2.97
N GLU A 779 -7.16 17.41 3.82
CA GLU A 779 -6.87 17.60 5.23
C GLU A 779 -7.97 17.03 6.10
N PHE A 780 -7.60 16.32 7.17
CA PHE A 780 -8.57 15.75 8.09
C PHE A 780 -8.04 15.63 9.52
N LYS A 781 -8.97 15.54 10.47
CA LYS A 781 -8.68 15.49 11.90
C LYS A 781 -9.18 14.21 12.56
N ILE A 782 -8.36 13.70 13.47
CA ILE A 782 -8.63 12.54 14.31
C ILE A 782 -8.58 12.98 15.78
N SER A 783 -9.70 12.81 16.49
CA SER A 783 -9.88 13.23 17.87
C SER A 783 -9.22 12.30 18.89
N GLU A 784 -9.01 11.03 18.51
CA GLU A 784 -8.44 9.97 19.34
C GLU A 784 -7.77 8.88 18.50
N SER A 785 -6.78 8.17 19.06
CA SER A 785 -6.05 7.15 18.30
C SER A 785 -6.95 6.03 17.84
N THR A 786 -6.89 5.70 16.55
CA THR A 786 -7.77 4.72 15.91
C THR A 786 -7.23 4.22 14.57
N ASN A 787 -7.85 3.17 14.06
CA ASN A 787 -7.63 2.66 12.70
C ASN A 787 -8.42 3.49 11.69
N VAL A 788 -7.72 3.96 10.67
CA VAL A 788 -8.24 4.82 9.60
C VAL A 788 -7.93 4.19 8.26
N THR A 789 -8.93 4.12 7.39
CA THR A 789 -8.77 3.70 6.00
C THR A 789 -9.13 4.86 5.09
N VAL A 790 -8.17 5.29 4.27
CA VAL A 790 -8.37 6.27 3.20
C VAL A 790 -8.69 5.51 1.92
N ARG A 791 -9.75 5.93 1.20
CA ARG A 791 -10.15 5.27 -0.06
C ARG A 791 -10.75 6.24 -1.07
N PHE A 792 -10.54 5.91 -2.35
CA PHE A 792 -11.11 6.60 -3.50
C PHE A 792 -11.97 5.60 -4.28
N PRO A 793 -13.24 5.36 -3.86
CA PRO A 793 -14.02 4.22 -4.34
C PRO A 793 -14.16 4.08 -5.86
N SER A 794 -14.03 5.17 -6.63
CA SER A 794 -14.07 5.12 -8.10
C SER A 794 -12.77 4.69 -8.77
N LEU A 795 -11.62 4.73 -8.07
CA LEU A 795 -10.30 4.38 -8.60
C LEU A 795 -9.69 3.14 -7.93
N ASN A 796 -10.22 2.75 -6.77
CA ASN A 796 -9.76 1.59 -6.03
C ASN A 796 -9.99 0.28 -6.79
N ASP A 797 -9.17 -0.72 -6.50
CA ASP A 797 -9.25 -2.09 -7.03
C ASP A 797 -9.01 -2.23 -8.55
N TYR A 798 -8.60 -1.16 -9.24
CA TYR A 798 -8.23 -1.16 -10.66
C TYR A 798 -6.74 -0.84 -10.82
N ILE A 799 -5.96 -1.80 -11.33
CA ILE A 799 -4.53 -1.60 -11.63
C ILE A 799 -4.25 -1.86 -13.12
N TYR A 800 -4.46 -3.09 -13.58
CA TYR A 800 -4.23 -3.47 -14.97
C TYR A 800 -5.30 -2.93 -15.91
N ASP A 801 -6.56 -2.88 -15.46
CA ASP A 801 -7.72 -2.32 -16.17
C ASP A 801 -7.98 -0.84 -15.83
N ALA A 802 -7.02 -0.16 -15.21
CA ALA A 802 -7.11 1.26 -14.91
C ALA A 802 -7.06 2.10 -16.20
N ALA A 803 -7.86 3.17 -16.23
CA ALA A 803 -7.85 4.16 -17.31
C ALA A 803 -6.68 5.16 -17.22
N HIS A 804 -5.97 5.18 -16.09
CA HIS A 804 -4.86 6.06 -15.81
C HIS A 804 -3.53 5.28 -15.72
N GLU A 805 -2.42 5.97 -15.91
CA GLU A 805 -1.07 5.42 -15.92
C GLU A 805 -0.52 5.15 -14.51
N GLY A 806 -1.11 5.69 -13.45
CA GLY A 806 -0.69 5.39 -12.08
C GLY A 806 -1.46 6.16 -11.01
N LEU A 807 -1.46 5.61 -9.80
CA LEU A 807 -2.03 6.22 -8.60
C LEU A 807 -1.07 6.00 -7.43
N PHE A 808 -0.90 7.01 -6.57
CA PHE A 808 -0.09 6.87 -5.35
C PHE A 808 -0.57 7.82 -4.27
N ILE A 809 -0.60 7.36 -3.02
CA ILE A 809 -1.13 8.12 -1.90
C ILE A 809 -0.09 8.19 -0.78
N ILE A 810 0.15 9.38 -0.25
CA ILE A 810 0.99 9.59 0.93
C ILE A 810 0.18 10.30 2.01
N ILE A 811 0.22 9.77 3.23
CA ILE A 811 -0.41 10.35 4.42
C ILE A 811 0.70 10.96 5.29
N TYR A 812 0.51 12.22 5.65
CA TYR A 812 1.43 13.03 6.46
C TYR A 812 0.76 13.43 7.78
N ASP A 813 1.56 13.56 8.82
CA ASP A 813 1.15 14.24 10.06
C ASP A 813 1.29 15.77 9.94
N SER A 814 0.89 16.50 10.99
CA SER A 814 1.00 17.97 11.06
C SER A 814 2.42 18.51 10.95
N ASN A 815 3.44 17.66 11.12
CA ASN A 815 4.85 18.03 11.03
C ASN A 815 5.43 17.72 9.64
N LYS A 816 4.57 17.39 8.65
CA LYS A 816 4.94 16.92 7.30
C LYS A 816 5.67 15.56 7.30
N LYS A 817 5.72 14.85 8.42
CA LYS A 817 6.33 13.52 8.47
C LYS A 817 5.38 12.51 7.83
N VAL A 818 5.93 11.65 6.98
CA VAL A 818 5.17 10.54 6.39
C VAL A 818 4.76 9.54 7.49
N VAL A 819 3.47 9.24 7.58
CA VAL A 819 2.92 8.22 8.48
C VAL A 819 2.48 6.96 7.74
N GLY A 820 2.31 7.03 6.43
CA GLY A 820 2.08 5.84 5.61
C GLY A 820 1.89 6.11 4.13
N TYR A 821 2.21 5.09 3.33
CA TYR A 821 2.00 5.04 1.89
C TYR A 821 0.79 4.16 1.56
N ARG A 822 -0.03 4.55 0.58
CA ARG A 822 -1.20 3.80 0.13
C ARG A 822 -1.26 3.79 -1.40
N ASP A 823 -2.05 2.87 -1.93
CA ASP A 823 -2.30 2.69 -3.36
C ASP A 823 -3.79 2.35 -3.56
N ILE A 824 -4.17 1.86 -4.74
CA ILE A 824 -5.52 1.48 -5.16
C ILE A 824 -6.23 0.52 -4.19
N PHE A 825 -5.49 -0.28 -3.40
CA PHE A 825 -6.07 -1.16 -2.39
C PHE A 825 -6.22 -0.46 -1.05
N ALA A 826 -7.47 -0.24 -0.63
CA ALA A 826 -7.80 0.40 0.64
C ALA A 826 -7.34 -0.44 1.84
N LYS A 827 -6.23 -0.03 2.48
CA LYS A 827 -5.67 -0.67 3.69
C LYS A 827 -5.73 0.26 4.89
N SER A 828 -6.11 -0.28 6.05
CA SER A 828 -6.18 0.48 7.29
C SER A 828 -4.80 0.88 7.82
N LEU A 829 -4.70 2.03 8.48
CA LEU A 829 -3.54 2.57 9.17
C LEU A 829 -3.93 2.96 10.60
N LYS A 830 -3.13 2.61 11.60
CA LYS A 830 -3.33 3.13 12.95
C LYS A 830 -2.78 4.54 13.05
N LEU A 831 -3.64 5.50 13.31
CA LEU A 831 -3.30 6.92 13.50
C LEU A 831 -3.49 7.34 14.95
N SER A 832 -2.67 8.27 15.42
CA SER A 832 -2.80 8.91 16.73
C SER A 832 -3.77 10.10 16.65
N LYS A 833 -4.17 10.65 17.79
CA LYS A 833 -4.91 11.93 17.83
C LYS A 833 -4.10 13.01 17.11
N GLY A 834 -4.72 13.68 16.14
CA GLY A 834 -4.10 14.80 15.44
C GLY A 834 -4.70 15.17 14.10
N GLU A 835 -4.03 16.07 13.41
CA GLU A 835 -4.36 16.54 12.06
C GLU A 835 -3.40 15.92 11.05
N TYR A 836 -3.95 15.56 9.89
CA TYR A 836 -3.26 14.81 8.85
C TYR A 836 -3.54 15.41 7.48
N THR A 837 -2.53 15.38 6.63
CA THR A 837 -2.62 15.77 5.22
C THR A 837 -2.47 14.52 4.36
N VAL A 838 -3.33 14.33 3.37
CA VAL A 838 -3.20 13.27 2.35
C VAL A 838 -2.88 13.93 1.02
N LYS A 839 -1.85 13.46 0.34
CA LYS A 839 -1.60 13.80 -1.07
C LYS A 839 -1.86 12.58 -1.94
N LEU A 840 -2.78 12.72 -2.89
CA LEU A 840 -3.07 11.74 -3.93
C LEU A 840 -2.44 12.21 -5.24
N GLN A 841 -1.57 11.39 -5.85
CA GLN A 841 -1.07 11.58 -7.20
C GLN A 841 -1.84 10.65 -8.15
N ILE A 842 -2.28 11.19 -9.29
CA ILE A 842 -2.83 10.42 -10.41
C ILE A 842 -2.04 10.79 -11.66
N LEU A 843 -1.46 9.81 -12.32
CA LEU A 843 -0.71 9.99 -13.56
C LEU A 843 -1.62 9.72 -14.75
N SER A 844 -1.70 10.65 -15.70
CA SER A 844 -2.28 10.33 -16.99
C SER A 844 -1.76 11.10 -18.19
N LYS A 845 -1.78 10.46 -19.36
CA LYS A 845 -1.61 11.12 -20.67
C LYS A 845 -2.82 11.96 -21.10
N SER A 846 -3.99 11.75 -20.48
CA SER A 846 -5.25 12.41 -20.84
C SER A 846 -5.56 13.60 -19.93
N VAL A 847 -5.39 14.82 -20.45
CA VAL A 847 -5.80 16.06 -19.75
C VAL A 847 -7.29 16.04 -19.41
N GLU A 848 -8.14 15.56 -20.33
CA GLU A 848 -9.59 15.48 -20.13
C GLU A 848 -9.99 14.59 -18.96
N LEU A 849 -9.25 13.48 -18.75
CA LEU A 849 -9.46 12.60 -17.61
C LEU A 849 -9.10 13.30 -16.30
N LEU A 850 -7.93 13.95 -16.24
CA LEU A 850 -7.47 14.67 -15.05
C LEU A 850 -8.42 15.82 -14.68
N GLU A 851 -8.86 16.61 -15.65
CA GLU A 851 -9.82 17.69 -15.45
C GLU A 851 -11.18 17.20 -14.92
N ARG A 852 -11.61 16.00 -15.33
CA ARG A 852 -12.87 15.40 -14.85
C ARG A 852 -12.79 14.96 -13.39
N ILE A 853 -11.61 14.53 -12.93
CA ILE A 853 -11.43 13.95 -11.59
C ILE A 853 -10.75 14.88 -10.58
N LYS A 854 -10.39 16.12 -10.97
CA LYS A 854 -9.73 17.09 -10.07
C LYS A 854 -10.51 17.44 -8.80
N ASN A 855 -11.84 17.31 -8.83
CA ASN A 855 -12.70 17.55 -7.67
C ASN A 855 -13.10 16.27 -6.93
N MET A 856 -12.38 15.16 -7.15
CA MET A 856 -12.72 13.87 -6.55
C MET A 856 -12.64 13.90 -5.02
N THR A 857 -13.69 13.40 -4.38
CA THR A 857 -13.79 13.36 -2.91
C THR A 857 -13.08 12.13 -2.35
N MET A 858 -12.27 12.34 -1.31
CA MET A 858 -11.67 11.27 -0.52
C MET A 858 -12.67 10.76 0.53
N VAL A 859 -12.74 9.45 0.76
CA VAL A 859 -13.52 8.88 1.87
C VAL A 859 -12.57 8.36 2.96
N VAL A 860 -12.82 8.80 4.19
CA VAL A 860 -12.06 8.41 5.38
C VAL A 860 -12.96 7.57 6.28
N ASP A 861 -12.69 6.26 6.37
CA ASP A 861 -13.36 5.36 7.30
C ASP A 861 -12.55 5.25 8.60
N GLN A 862 -13.11 5.72 9.69
CA GLN A 862 -12.55 5.67 11.04
C GLN A 862 -13.25 4.60 11.87
N THR A 863 -12.51 3.64 12.41
CA THR A 863 -13.08 2.72 13.39
C THR A 863 -13.35 3.46 14.70
N LEU A 864 -14.51 3.22 15.33
CA LEU A 864 -14.82 3.76 16.65
C LEU A 864 -14.15 2.90 17.73
N PRO A 865 -13.55 3.49 18.78
CA PRO A 865 -12.99 2.71 19.88
C PRO A 865 -14.04 1.85 20.58
N LYS A 866 -13.60 0.72 21.13
CA LYS A 866 -14.47 -0.22 21.86
C LYS A 866 -15.22 0.51 22.98
N GLY A 867 -16.54 0.37 23.00
CA GLY A 867 -17.43 1.03 23.96
C GLY A 867 -17.98 2.39 23.53
N LYS A 868 -17.51 2.96 22.40
CA LYS A 868 -18.08 4.16 21.76
C LYS A 868 -18.95 3.87 20.54
N GLU A 869 -19.14 2.59 20.23
CA GLU A 869 -19.98 2.13 19.13
C GLU A 869 -21.46 2.43 19.42
N VAL A 870 -22.24 2.70 18.37
CA VAL A 870 -23.68 2.94 18.50
C VAL A 870 -24.42 1.65 18.22
N ASN A 871 -24.91 1.01 19.28
CA ASN A 871 -25.77 -0.18 19.15
C ASN A 871 -27.09 0.19 18.48
N VAL A 872 -27.54 -0.64 17.54
CA VAL A 872 -28.84 -0.48 16.89
C VAL A 872 -29.86 -1.36 17.61
N THR A 873 -30.96 -0.74 18.05
CA THR A 873 -32.05 -1.45 18.75
C THR A 873 -33.15 -1.82 17.77
N PHE A 874 -33.64 -3.05 17.85
CA PHE A 874 -34.69 -3.59 17.00
C PHE A 874 -35.95 -3.91 17.81
N PHE A 875 -37.11 -3.52 17.29
CA PHE A 875 -38.43 -3.70 17.91
C PHE A 875 -39.39 -4.41 16.94
N ARG A 876 -40.38 -5.09 17.50
CA ARG A 876 -41.37 -5.88 16.74
C ARG A 876 -42.55 -5.07 16.25
N ASP A 877 -42.84 -3.97 16.92
CA ASP A 877 -43.97 -3.10 16.61
C ASP A 877 -43.62 -1.65 16.97
N ILE A 878 -44.34 -0.74 16.34
CA ILE A 878 -44.12 0.70 16.47
C ILE A 878 -44.40 1.21 17.89
N ILE A 879 -45.32 0.58 18.64
CA ILE A 879 -45.70 1.02 19.99
C ILE A 879 -44.58 0.73 20.98
N ASN A 880 -43.99 -0.47 20.90
CA ASN A 880 -42.83 -0.85 21.69
C ASN A 880 -41.60 -0.02 21.35
N ALA A 881 -41.40 0.31 20.06
CA ALA A 881 -40.35 1.22 19.61
C ALA A 881 -40.52 2.64 20.20
N LEU A 882 -41.72 3.22 20.12
CA LEU A 882 -42.03 4.54 20.67
C LEU A 882 -41.87 4.60 22.19
N ASN A 883 -42.27 3.54 22.90
CA ASN A 883 -42.19 3.47 24.36
C ASN A 883 -40.84 2.94 24.88
N ASN A 884 -39.93 2.55 23.99
CA ASN A 884 -38.66 1.89 24.32
C ASN A 884 -38.82 0.69 25.28
N LYS A 885 -39.83 -0.15 25.05
CA LYS A 885 -40.13 -1.36 25.84
C LYS A 885 -39.95 -2.61 24.99
N ASN A 886 -39.62 -3.74 25.63
CA ASN A 886 -39.43 -5.04 24.96
C ASN A 886 -38.42 -4.97 23.79
N SER A 887 -37.31 -4.26 23.99
CA SER A 887 -36.24 -4.11 23.00
C SER A 887 -35.52 -5.44 22.75
N GLY A 888 -35.11 -5.66 21.50
CA GLY A 888 -34.34 -6.82 21.08
C GLY A 888 -35.18 -7.91 20.39
N PHE A 889 -34.59 -8.54 19.38
CA PHE A 889 -35.27 -9.55 18.58
C PHE A 889 -35.02 -10.98 19.10
N GLY A 890 -33.84 -11.25 19.67
CA GLY A 890 -33.42 -12.58 20.14
C GLY A 890 -33.32 -13.62 19.02
N ASN A 891 -33.10 -14.89 19.37
CA ASN A 891 -33.20 -15.99 18.41
C ASN A 891 -34.67 -16.21 18.03
N LYS A 892 -34.98 -16.07 16.74
CA LYS A 892 -36.33 -16.26 16.22
C LYS A 892 -36.31 -17.12 14.98
N VAL A 893 -37.44 -17.76 14.76
CA VAL A 893 -37.71 -18.55 13.57
C VAL A 893 -38.59 -17.71 12.64
N LEU A 894 -38.16 -17.56 11.39
CA LEU A 894 -39.00 -17.14 10.28
C LEU A 894 -39.52 -18.38 9.56
N ALA A 895 -40.83 -18.46 9.35
CA ALA A 895 -41.43 -19.49 8.53
C ALA A 895 -41.14 -19.24 7.04
N ASN A 896 -41.35 -20.27 6.22
CA ASN A 896 -41.18 -20.16 4.78
C ASN A 896 -42.11 -19.09 4.19
N ASN A 897 -41.59 -18.18 3.35
CA ASN A 897 -42.29 -17.02 2.81
C ASN A 897 -42.88 -16.07 3.86
N GLU A 898 -42.39 -16.11 5.10
CA GLU A 898 -42.81 -15.15 6.11
C GLU A 898 -42.08 -13.81 5.91
N HIS A 899 -42.84 -12.72 5.89
CA HIS A 899 -42.35 -11.35 5.94
C HIS A 899 -42.57 -10.80 7.35
N ARG A 900 -41.54 -10.21 7.95
CA ARG A 900 -41.66 -9.54 9.24
C ARG A 900 -41.08 -8.13 9.20
N PRO A 901 -41.89 -7.10 9.46
CA PRO A 901 -41.36 -5.76 9.68
C PRO A 901 -40.63 -5.68 11.01
N LEU A 902 -39.54 -4.92 11.04
CA LEU A 902 -38.77 -4.54 12.21
C LEU A 902 -38.65 -3.04 12.28
N PHE A 903 -38.88 -2.50 13.47
CA PHE A 903 -38.72 -1.09 13.74
C PHE A 903 -37.35 -0.86 14.38
N VAL A 904 -36.56 0.03 13.80
CA VAL A 904 -35.14 0.20 14.09
C VAL A 904 -34.89 1.59 14.63
N ILE A 905 -34.24 1.66 15.80
CA ILE A 905 -33.82 2.91 16.43
C ILE A 905 -32.31 2.81 16.71
N PRO A 906 -31.49 3.74 16.21
CA PRO A 906 -30.07 3.81 16.57
C PRO A 906 -29.91 4.29 18.03
N GLY A 907 -29.11 3.57 18.82
CA GLY A 907 -28.93 3.78 20.25
C GLY A 907 -29.99 3.06 21.12
N ASN A 908 -29.83 3.13 22.44
CA ASN A 908 -30.76 2.54 23.42
C ASN A 908 -31.93 3.48 23.79
N GLY A 909 -32.42 4.28 22.83
CA GLY A 909 -33.40 5.36 23.08
C GLY A 909 -32.83 6.61 23.77
N THR A 910 -31.56 6.59 24.18
CA THR A 910 -30.78 7.75 24.67
C THR A 910 -29.52 7.86 23.81
N TYR A 911 -29.65 8.39 22.61
CA TYR A 911 -28.54 8.48 21.66
C TYR A 911 -27.44 9.43 22.18
N THR A 912 -26.24 8.90 22.42
CA THR A 912 -25.04 9.72 22.64
C THR A 912 -24.31 9.84 21.30
N ARG A 913 -24.58 10.95 20.59
CA ARG A 913 -23.95 11.25 19.29
C ARG A 913 -22.42 11.29 19.44
N PRO A 914 -21.65 10.56 18.62
CA PRO A 914 -20.21 10.78 18.54
C PRO A 914 -19.95 12.25 18.17
N LYS A 915 -19.05 12.92 18.89
CA LYS A 915 -18.79 14.36 18.71
C LYS A 915 -18.36 14.72 17.29
N ASP A 916 -17.69 13.79 16.61
CA ASP A 916 -17.13 13.99 15.27
C ASP A 916 -18.10 13.66 14.13
N LEU A 917 -19.33 13.23 14.45
CA LEU A 917 -20.36 12.91 13.46
C LEU A 917 -21.06 14.20 13.01
N THR A 918 -20.83 14.59 11.75
CA THR A 918 -21.36 15.77 11.05
C THR A 918 -22.34 15.39 9.93
N GLN A 919 -22.95 16.38 9.26
CA GLN A 919 -23.87 16.15 8.12
C GLN A 919 -23.20 15.49 6.90
N GLU A 920 -21.90 15.69 6.73
CA GLU A 920 -21.11 15.12 5.61
C GLU A 920 -20.53 13.74 5.96
N SER A 921 -21.03 13.13 7.04
CA SER A 921 -20.54 11.87 7.57
C SER A 921 -21.68 10.92 7.90
N TYR A 922 -21.38 9.64 7.94
CA TYR A 922 -22.33 8.60 8.31
C TYR A 922 -21.66 7.56 9.21
N LEU A 923 -22.47 6.88 10.02
CA LEU A 923 -22.01 5.70 10.74
C LEU A 923 -22.37 4.45 9.93
N SER A 924 -21.52 3.44 9.96
CA SER A 924 -21.82 2.14 9.40
C SER A 924 -21.45 0.99 10.32
N GLY A 925 -22.18 -0.11 10.18
CA GLY A 925 -22.02 -1.32 10.99
C GLY A 925 -22.56 -2.54 10.27
N VAL A 926 -22.06 -3.72 10.64
CA VAL A 926 -22.50 -4.99 10.05
C VAL A 926 -23.81 -5.44 10.68
N LEU A 927 -24.83 -5.70 9.86
CA LEU A 927 -26.08 -6.28 10.29
C LEU A 927 -25.96 -7.80 10.32
N LYS A 928 -25.94 -8.37 11.53
CA LYS A 928 -25.97 -9.82 11.75
C LYS A 928 -27.43 -10.27 11.72
N LEU A 929 -27.72 -11.24 10.87
CA LEU A 929 -29.06 -11.84 10.69
C LEU A 929 -29.04 -13.35 10.87
N PRO A 930 -28.26 -14.15 10.11
CA PRO A 930 -28.27 -15.59 10.30
C PRO A 930 -27.72 -15.95 11.68
N SER A 931 -28.30 -16.98 12.29
CA SER A 931 -27.81 -17.53 13.58
C SER A 931 -26.50 -18.29 13.45
N PHE A 932 -26.17 -18.79 12.26
CA PHE A 932 -24.89 -19.44 11.95
C PHE A 932 -23.82 -18.44 11.53
N LYS A 933 -22.55 -18.85 11.63
CA LYS A 933 -21.40 -18.02 11.25
C LYS A 933 -21.30 -17.94 9.73
N LEU A 934 -21.30 -16.72 9.20
CA LEU A 934 -21.12 -16.42 7.78
C LEU A 934 -19.72 -15.85 7.54
N GLU A 935 -19.00 -16.34 6.52
CA GLU A 935 -17.61 -15.92 6.25
C GLU A 935 -17.52 -14.48 5.70
N LYS A 936 -18.56 -13.99 5.01
CA LYS A 936 -18.66 -12.62 4.50
C LYS A 936 -20.01 -12.00 4.88
N THR A 937 -20.08 -10.69 5.01
CA THR A 937 -21.28 -9.96 5.46
C THR A 937 -22.29 -9.78 4.32
N LEU A 938 -23.57 -10.01 4.57
CA LEU A 938 -24.65 -9.75 3.58
C LEU A 938 -25.06 -8.28 3.55
N PHE A 939 -25.24 -7.69 4.73
CA PHE A 939 -25.83 -6.36 4.89
C PHE A 939 -25.01 -5.51 5.84
N ARG A 940 -24.95 -4.21 5.53
CA ARG A 940 -24.47 -3.18 6.44
C ARG A 940 -25.58 -2.18 6.68
N ILE A 941 -25.71 -1.69 7.91
CA ILE A 941 -26.55 -0.53 8.19
C ILE A 941 -25.70 0.71 8.00
N VAL A 942 -26.22 1.67 7.24
CA VAL A 942 -25.65 3.01 7.07
C VAL A 942 -26.61 4.00 7.72
N TYR A 943 -26.12 4.70 8.74
CA TYR A 943 -26.88 5.68 9.49
C TYR A 943 -26.44 7.09 9.12
N SER A 944 -27.34 7.84 8.48
CA SER A 944 -27.11 9.23 8.04
C SER A 944 -27.83 10.24 8.93
N ILE A 945 -27.14 11.34 9.20
CA ILE A 945 -27.65 12.47 9.98
C ILE A 945 -28.57 13.37 9.14
N GLY A 946 -29.59 13.94 9.78
CA GLY A 946 -30.46 14.96 9.17
C GLY A 946 -29.85 16.37 9.20
N PRO A 947 -30.40 17.34 8.45
CA PRO A 947 -29.91 18.72 8.47
C PRO A 947 -30.00 19.29 9.89
N GLU A 948 -28.90 19.86 10.38
CA GLU A 948 -28.88 20.49 11.71
C GLU A 948 -29.83 21.67 11.73
N LYS A 949 -30.61 21.79 12.82
CA LYS A 949 -31.22 23.06 13.17
C LYS A 949 -30.08 24.05 13.38
N LYS A 950 -29.87 24.97 12.43
CA LYS A 950 -29.20 26.25 12.70
C LYS A 950 -30.03 26.95 13.76
N ILE A 951 -29.78 26.64 15.03
CA ILE A 951 -30.11 27.55 16.11
C ILE A 951 -29.23 28.75 15.80
N LYS A 952 -29.82 29.80 15.23
CA LYS A 952 -29.18 31.11 15.24
C LYS A 952 -28.94 31.39 16.72
N GLU A 953 -27.73 31.15 17.20
CA GLU A 953 -27.25 31.88 18.36
C GLU A 953 -27.35 33.34 17.95
N LYS A 954 -28.44 33.99 18.37
CA LYS A 954 -28.48 35.44 18.42
C LYS A 954 -27.49 35.84 19.51
N SER A 955 -26.20 35.87 19.18
CA SER A 955 -25.30 36.85 19.79
C SER A 955 -25.60 38.20 19.14
N LEU A 956 -26.77 38.76 19.47
CA LEU A 956 -27.10 40.15 19.20
C LEU A 956 -26.89 40.90 20.51
N ILE A 957 -25.64 41.27 20.76
CA ILE A 957 -25.35 42.58 21.36
C ILE A 957 -24.49 43.31 20.34
N SER A 958 -25.13 43.71 19.25
CA SER A 958 -24.69 44.86 18.46
C SER A 958 -25.27 46.10 19.13
N LYS A 959 -24.39 47.05 19.42
CA LYS A 959 -24.69 48.42 19.84
C LYS A 959 -25.67 49.11 18.87
N ASP A 960 -26.31 50.14 19.41
CA ASP A 960 -27.17 51.16 18.78
C ASP A 960 -28.65 50.73 18.63
N THR A 961 -29.67 51.37 19.21
CA THR A 961 -30.03 52.81 19.24
C THR A 961 -31.18 53.08 20.27
N PRO A 962 -31.74 54.31 20.48
CA PRO A 962 -31.94 54.95 21.80
C PRO A 962 -33.40 55.14 22.29
N GLY A 963 -33.55 55.51 23.57
CA GLY A 963 -34.79 55.96 24.24
C GLY A 963 -35.60 54.81 24.87
N ASP A 964 -36.08 54.85 26.10
CA ASP A 964 -36.44 55.98 26.95
C ASP A 964 -36.55 55.50 28.42
N THR A 965 -36.27 56.42 29.34
CA THR A 965 -36.63 56.45 30.78
C THR A 965 -36.47 55.18 31.65
N ASP A 966 -35.42 55.11 32.47
CA ASP A 966 -35.58 55.29 33.92
C ASP A 966 -34.25 55.51 34.67
N ASN A 967 -34.28 56.44 35.61
CA ASN A 967 -33.16 56.89 36.42
C ASN A 967 -32.64 55.77 37.35
N THR A 968 -31.42 55.27 37.11
CA THR A 968 -30.41 54.96 38.15
C THR A 968 -29.10 54.49 37.49
N THR A 969 -27.96 54.92 38.05
CA THR A 969 -26.56 54.47 37.77
C THR A 969 -25.74 55.19 36.68
N ASN A 970 -25.55 56.51 36.82
CA ASN A 970 -24.52 57.28 36.11
C ASN A 970 -23.07 56.99 36.60
N THR A 971 -22.87 55.93 37.39
CA THR A 971 -21.60 55.51 37.99
C THR A 971 -20.96 54.31 37.28
N ASP A 972 -21.72 53.53 36.50
CA ASP A 972 -21.22 52.27 35.92
C ASP A 972 -20.43 52.50 34.61
N ASP A 973 -20.88 53.44 33.76
CA ASP A 973 -20.22 53.75 32.48
C ASP A 973 -18.84 54.43 32.63
N ARG A 974 -18.67 55.29 33.65
CA ARG A 974 -17.36 55.92 33.94
C ARG A 974 -16.35 54.92 34.48
N ASN A 975 -16.79 53.93 35.25
CA ASN A 975 -15.92 52.88 35.78
C ASN A 975 -15.53 51.89 34.67
N SER A 976 -16.49 51.48 33.83
CA SER A 976 -16.27 50.70 32.60
C SER A 976 -15.25 51.35 31.65
N LEU A 977 -15.34 52.67 31.43
CA LEU A 977 -14.38 53.41 30.61
C LEU A 977 -12.97 53.43 31.25
N LYS A 978 -12.87 53.64 32.57
CA LYS A 978 -11.59 53.58 33.29
C LYS A 978 -10.95 52.19 33.22
N GLU A 979 -11.74 51.13 33.33
CA GLU A 979 -11.26 49.75 33.18
C GLU A 979 -10.76 49.46 31.77
N ALA A 980 -11.48 49.92 30.73
CA ALA A 980 -11.05 49.77 29.34
C ALA A 980 -9.75 50.56 29.04
N ILE A 981 -9.59 51.76 29.61
CA ILE A 981 -8.34 52.55 29.49
C ILE A 981 -7.19 51.83 30.19
N ARG A 982 -7.39 51.31 31.41
CA ARG A 982 -6.39 50.52 32.14
C ARG A 982 -5.98 49.29 31.33
N ASP A 983 -6.93 48.51 30.82
CA ASP A 983 -6.64 47.29 30.06
C ASP A 983 -5.90 47.61 28.75
N LEU A 984 -6.23 48.74 28.11
CA LEU A 984 -5.49 49.28 26.96
C LEU A 984 -4.06 49.67 27.33
N GLN A 985 -3.87 50.40 28.43
CA GLN A 985 -2.55 50.80 28.94
C GLN A 985 -1.68 49.58 29.28
N ILE A 986 -2.24 48.57 29.95
CA ILE A 986 -1.57 47.29 30.23
C ILE A 986 -1.18 46.58 28.93
N SER A 987 -2.07 46.54 27.93
CA SER A 987 -1.76 45.92 26.63
C SER A 987 -0.61 46.62 25.88
N TYR A 988 -0.43 47.92 26.11
CA TYR A 988 0.60 48.74 25.46
C TYR A 988 1.97 48.63 26.13
N LEU A 989 2.05 48.20 27.40
CA LEU A 989 3.32 47.94 28.10
C LEU A 989 4.22 46.98 27.30
N LYS A 990 3.64 46.01 26.59
CA LYS A 990 4.38 45.07 25.72
C LYS A 990 5.15 45.72 24.58
N LYS A 991 4.77 46.94 24.18
CA LYS A 991 5.30 47.65 23.01
C LYS A 991 6.30 48.75 23.38
N LEU A 992 6.34 49.16 24.65
CA LEU A 992 7.20 50.23 25.15
C LEU A 992 8.56 49.68 25.59
N LYS A 993 9.60 50.51 25.54
CA LYS A 993 10.98 50.18 25.98
C LYS A 993 11.60 51.36 26.73
N GLY A 994 12.56 51.09 27.60
CA GLY A 994 13.34 52.13 28.28
C GLY A 994 12.54 52.93 29.31
N GLU A 995 12.74 54.25 29.34
CA GLU A 995 12.15 55.15 30.35
C GLU A 995 10.62 55.23 30.24
N GLU A 996 10.05 55.18 29.03
CA GLU A 996 8.60 55.25 28.81
C GLU A 996 7.86 54.05 29.41
N LEU A 997 8.46 52.85 29.31
CA LEU A 997 7.94 51.65 29.93
C LEU A 997 7.93 51.80 31.46
N THR A 998 9.06 52.25 32.02
CA THR A 998 9.24 52.39 33.47
C THR A 998 8.28 53.43 34.05
N ALA A 999 8.07 54.55 33.34
CA ALA A 999 7.16 55.62 33.75
C ALA A 999 5.69 55.17 33.73
N LEU A 1000 5.23 54.52 32.66
CA LEU A 1000 3.85 54.04 32.58
C LEU A 1000 3.57 52.92 33.59
N LEU A 1001 4.54 52.04 33.80
CA LEU A 1001 4.41 50.93 34.74
C LEU A 1001 4.33 51.44 36.19
N ALA A 1002 5.15 52.43 36.57
CA ALA A 1002 5.08 53.08 37.87
C ALA A 1002 3.73 53.77 38.13
N VAL A 1003 3.15 54.43 37.12
CA VAL A 1003 1.81 55.04 37.22
C VAL A 1003 0.73 53.98 37.45
N LEU A 1004 0.75 52.91 36.66
CA LEU A 1004 -0.24 51.83 36.76
C LEU A 1004 -0.15 51.07 38.09
N GLU A 1005 1.06 50.90 38.64
CA GLU A 1005 1.25 50.24 39.94
C GLU A 1005 0.69 51.04 41.11
N VAL A 1006 0.78 52.37 41.06
CA VAL A 1006 0.19 53.25 42.07
C VAL A 1006 -1.33 53.23 41.98
N ASP A 1007 -1.86 53.30 40.76
CA ASP A 1007 -3.31 53.38 40.53
C ASP A 1007 -4.01 52.03 40.72
N TYR A 1008 -3.33 50.91 40.47
CA TYR A 1008 -3.91 49.55 40.45
C TYR A 1008 -3.00 48.48 41.10
N PRO A 1009 -2.60 48.64 42.38
CA PRO A 1009 -1.55 47.82 43.01
C PRO A 1009 -1.86 46.31 43.10
N ASN A 1010 -3.13 45.93 43.25
CA ASN A 1010 -3.57 44.53 43.38
C ASN A 1010 -4.24 43.98 42.11
N HIS A 1011 -4.08 44.66 40.97
CA HIS A 1011 -4.71 44.21 39.73
C HIS A 1011 -3.90 43.06 39.09
N ILE A 1012 -4.40 41.84 39.22
CA ILE A 1012 -3.70 40.60 38.81
C ILE A 1012 -3.15 40.65 37.37
N PRO A 1013 -3.89 41.12 36.34
CA PRO A 1013 -3.34 41.26 34.99
C PRO A 1013 -2.14 42.20 34.87
N LEU A 1014 -2.11 43.31 35.62
CA LEU A 1014 -0.97 44.23 35.66
C LEU A 1014 0.24 43.58 36.34
N MET A 1015 0.01 42.90 37.46
CA MET A 1015 1.06 42.17 38.18
C MET A 1015 1.70 41.09 37.30
N LEU A 1016 0.88 40.32 36.57
CA LEU A 1016 1.39 39.32 35.63
C LEU A 1016 2.19 39.95 34.49
N GLU A 1017 1.76 41.11 33.99
CA GLU A 1017 2.49 41.81 32.93
C GLU A 1017 3.85 42.34 33.42
N LYS A 1018 3.93 42.83 34.67
CA LYS A 1018 5.21 43.17 35.31
C LYS A 1018 6.14 41.96 35.41
N ILE A 1019 5.61 40.82 35.87
CA ILE A 1019 6.35 39.55 35.94
C ILE A 1019 6.86 39.16 34.53
N ASN A 1020 6.02 39.29 33.49
CA ASN A 1020 6.43 39.06 32.09
C ASN A 1020 7.58 39.97 31.65
N ILE A 1021 7.53 41.26 32.00
CA ILE A 1021 8.58 42.23 31.66
C ILE A 1021 9.91 41.85 32.31
N ILE A 1022 9.90 41.52 33.60
CA ILE A 1022 11.11 41.08 34.32
C ILE A 1022 11.64 39.78 33.71
N ASN A 1023 10.77 38.81 33.44
CA ASN A 1023 11.18 37.54 32.82
C ASN A 1023 11.76 37.75 31.41
N ASN A 1024 11.18 38.64 30.61
CA ASN A 1024 11.73 39.01 29.30
C ASN A 1024 13.11 39.65 29.42
N ARG A 1025 13.33 40.50 30.43
CA ARG A 1025 14.63 41.10 30.71
C ARG A 1025 15.67 40.03 31.09
N ILE A 1026 15.32 39.07 31.94
CA ILE A 1026 16.19 37.93 32.28
C ILE A 1026 16.53 37.12 31.02
N ASN A 1027 15.55 36.86 30.16
CA ASN A 1027 15.78 36.13 28.91
C ASN A 1027 16.68 36.89 27.91
N GLU A 1028 16.58 38.22 27.85
CA GLU A 1028 17.52 39.05 27.08
C GLU A 1028 18.94 38.96 27.66
N LEU A 1029 19.08 39.06 28.98
CA LEU A 1029 20.37 38.94 29.67
C LEU A 1029 21.01 37.56 29.44
N LEU A 1030 20.22 36.48 29.56
CA LEU A 1030 20.66 35.10 29.29
C LEU A 1030 21.11 34.89 27.83
N LYS A 1031 20.58 35.64 26.86
CA LYS A 1031 21.04 35.61 25.46
C LYS A 1031 22.36 36.36 25.26
N SER A 1032 22.57 37.45 26.01
CA SER A 1032 23.81 38.23 25.99
C SER A 1032 24.95 37.58 26.80
N PHE A 1033 24.62 36.58 27.62
CA PHE A 1033 25.57 35.84 28.45
C PHE A 1033 26.42 34.89 27.61
N ASP A 1034 27.74 35.13 27.59
CA ASP A 1034 28.71 34.28 26.90
C ASP A 1034 28.98 33.00 27.70
N LYS A 1035 28.73 31.84 27.10
CA LYS A 1035 28.91 30.52 27.71
C LYS A 1035 30.36 30.04 27.68
N SER A 1036 31.28 30.79 27.05
CA SER A 1036 32.68 30.41 26.81
C SER A 1036 33.63 30.54 28.02
N SER A 1037 33.12 30.45 29.24
CA SER A 1037 33.92 30.30 30.48
C SER A 1037 34.85 31.47 30.87
N ASP A 1038 34.57 32.71 30.47
CA ASP A 1038 35.23 33.91 31.03
C ASP A 1038 34.34 34.60 32.08
N TYR A 1039 34.39 34.10 33.32
CA TYR A 1039 33.57 34.59 34.44
C TYR A 1039 33.76 36.10 34.70
N ASP A 1040 34.97 36.62 34.49
CA ASP A 1040 35.29 38.00 34.86
C ASP A 1040 34.72 39.02 33.85
N LYS A 1041 34.47 38.62 32.59
CA LYS A 1041 33.72 39.43 31.62
C LYS A 1041 32.20 39.40 31.84
N SER A 1042 31.68 38.30 32.37
CA SER A 1042 30.22 38.09 32.52
C SER A 1042 29.69 38.35 33.93
N LYS A 1043 30.55 38.66 34.92
CA LYS A 1043 30.18 38.88 36.33
C LYS A 1043 29.02 39.88 36.51
N LYS A 1044 29.07 41.01 35.81
CA LYS A 1044 28.00 42.02 35.87
C LYS A 1044 26.66 41.48 35.37
N ILE A 1045 26.67 40.68 34.30
CA ILE A 1045 25.47 40.06 33.74
C ILE A 1045 24.94 38.97 34.68
N ILE A 1046 25.82 38.20 35.33
CA ILE A 1046 25.44 37.17 36.31
C ILE A 1046 24.73 37.82 37.51
N ASP A 1047 25.32 38.87 38.09
CA ASP A 1047 24.71 39.56 39.23
C ASP A 1047 23.38 40.23 38.84
N GLU A 1048 23.29 40.83 37.65
CA GLU A 1048 22.01 41.34 37.12
C GLU A 1048 20.96 40.23 36.95
N ILE A 1049 21.32 39.03 36.49
CA ILE A 1049 20.39 37.90 36.37
C ILE A 1049 19.93 37.42 37.75
N ILE A 1050 20.82 37.37 38.74
CA ILE A 1050 20.49 36.99 40.12
C ILE A 1050 19.50 37.99 40.71
N ASP A 1051 19.78 39.29 40.59
CA ASP A 1051 18.92 40.34 41.16
C ASP A 1051 17.54 40.36 40.49
N ASN A 1052 17.49 40.28 39.15
CA ASN A 1052 16.21 40.19 38.44
C ASN A 1052 15.46 38.89 38.77
N SER A 1053 16.16 37.76 39.00
CA SER A 1053 15.50 36.50 39.39
C SER A 1053 14.92 36.56 40.81
N LYS A 1054 15.60 37.24 41.75
CA LYS A 1054 15.07 37.50 43.09
C LYS A 1054 13.85 38.42 43.05
N GLU A 1055 13.92 39.49 42.26
CA GLU A 1055 12.79 40.39 42.03
C GLU A 1055 11.60 39.65 41.38
N LEU A 1056 11.87 38.78 40.40
CA LEU A 1056 10.85 37.96 39.77
C LEU A 1056 10.14 37.07 40.80
N ILE A 1057 10.89 36.44 41.71
CA ILE A 1057 10.33 35.62 42.79
C ILE A 1057 9.47 36.48 43.73
N ASP A 1058 9.93 37.66 44.15
CA ASP A 1058 9.16 38.58 45.01
C ASP A 1058 7.84 39.01 44.35
N GLN A 1059 7.87 39.40 43.07
CA GLN A 1059 6.65 39.78 42.36
C GLN A 1059 5.69 38.59 42.16
N THR A 1060 6.21 37.38 41.93
CA THR A 1060 5.35 36.18 41.88
C THR A 1060 4.72 35.85 43.24
N ASN A 1061 5.45 36.03 44.35
CA ASN A 1061 4.89 35.86 45.70
C ASN A 1061 3.76 36.86 45.97
N LYS A 1062 3.92 38.13 45.59
CA LYS A 1062 2.85 39.14 45.71
C LYS A 1062 1.60 38.75 44.91
N LEU A 1063 1.78 38.19 43.70
CA LEU A 1063 0.66 37.72 42.89
C LEU A 1063 -0.01 36.50 43.54
N GLU A 1064 0.76 35.56 44.10
CA GLU A 1064 0.23 34.42 44.86
C GLU A 1064 -0.56 34.87 46.10
N GLU A 1065 -0.13 35.94 46.79
CA GLU A 1065 -0.87 36.52 47.92
C GLU A 1065 -2.16 37.23 47.48
N ALA A 1066 -2.15 37.86 46.31
CA ALA A 1066 -3.32 38.53 45.73
C ALA A 1066 -4.38 37.53 45.21
N ILE A 1067 -3.99 36.29 44.91
CA ILE A 1067 -4.90 35.21 44.52
C ILE A 1067 -5.19 34.34 45.75
N ASP A 1068 -6.43 34.30 46.22
CA ASP A 1068 -6.81 33.38 47.30
C ASP A 1068 -6.73 31.91 46.82
N THR A 1069 -5.57 31.31 47.01
CA THR A 1069 -5.26 29.92 46.61
C THR A 1069 -6.07 28.90 47.41
N LYS A 1070 -6.52 29.23 48.63
CA LYS A 1070 -7.37 28.35 49.45
C LYS A 1070 -8.80 28.33 48.93
N GLU A 1071 -9.34 29.49 48.56
CA GLU A 1071 -10.66 29.59 47.94
C GLU A 1071 -10.66 28.90 46.57
N LEU A 1072 -9.63 29.16 45.75
CA LEU A 1072 -9.49 28.57 44.42
C LEU A 1072 -9.33 27.05 44.46
N SER A 1073 -8.57 26.52 45.43
CA SER A 1073 -8.36 25.06 45.58
C SER A 1073 -9.61 24.37 46.12
N SER A 1074 -10.33 25.02 47.04
CA SER A 1074 -11.63 24.57 47.53
C SER A 1074 -12.67 24.51 46.41
N TYR A 1075 -12.65 25.49 45.49
CA TYR A 1075 -13.50 25.50 44.29
C TYR A 1075 -13.24 24.27 43.41
N TYR A 1076 -12.00 24.04 42.95
CA TYR A 1076 -11.70 22.87 42.10
C TYR A 1076 -11.75 21.51 42.83
N GLY A 1077 -11.66 21.49 44.16
CA GLY A 1077 -11.83 20.29 44.98
C GLY A 1077 -13.28 19.81 45.07
N LEU A 1078 -14.26 20.68 44.77
CA LEU A 1078 -15.68 20.34 44.79
C LEU A 1078 -16.16 19.91 43.39
N LYS A 1079 -16.95 18.83 43.35
CA LYS A 1079 -17.53 18.30 42.10
C LYS A 1079 -18.71 19.16 41.68
N HIS A 1080 -18.46 20.24 40.94
CA HIS A 1080 -19.52 21.11 40.41
C HIS A 1080 -20.43 20.34 39.44
N GLN A 1081 -21.71 20.15 39.80
CA GLN A 1081 -22.72 19.65 38.87
C GLN A 1081 -23.06 20.70 37.80
N LYS A 1082 -23.62 20.26 36.66
CA LYS A 1082 -23.92 21.06 35.45
C LYS A 1082 -24.21 22.53 35.77
N ILE A 1083 -23.45 23.46 35.19
CA ILE A 1083 -23.60 24.92 35.35
C ILE A 1083 -25.01 25.34 34.92
N ILE A 1084 -25.82 25.90 35.83
CA ILE A 1084 -27.27 26.10 35.60
C ILE A 1084 -27.60 27.56 35.28
N ASN A 1085 -26.78 28.53 35.71
CA ASN A 1085 -27.07 29.97 35.59
C ASN A 1085 -25.86 30.79 35.07
N GLU A 1086 -26.09 32.03 34.61
CA GLU A 1086 -25.03 32.91 34.07
C GLU A 1086 -24.01 33.35 35.11
N THR A 1087 -24.42 33.48 36.36
CA THR A 1087 -23.56 33.87 37.49
C THR A 1087 -22.49 32.80 37.78
N GLU A 1088 -22.86 31.51 37.77
CA GLU A 1088 -21.92 30.39 37.89
C GLU A 1088 -20.99 30.29 36.68
N LYS A 1089 -21.47 30.59 35.46
CA LYS A 1089 -20.60 30.67 34.27
C LYS A 1089 -19.54 31.76 34.42
N LYS A 1090 -19.94 32.94 34.90
CA LYS A 1090 -19.03 34.07 35.13
C LYS A 1090 -18.01 33.75 36.23
N LEU A 1091 -18.45 33.21 37.36
CA LEU A 1091 -17.58 32.78 38.46
C LEU A 1091 -16.56 31.72 38.00
N LYS A 1092 -17.01 30.73 37.21
CA LYS A 1092 -16.10 29.74 36.62
C LYS A 1092 -15.08 30.38 35.68
N ALA A 1093 -15.51 31.27 34.79
CA ALA A 1093 -14.62 31.96 33.87
C ALA A 1093 -13.58 32.82 34.61
N ASP A 1094 -13.97 33.49 35.69
CA ASP A 1094 -13.08 34.30 36.52
C ASP A 1094 -12.09 33.42 37.30
N ASN A 1095 -12.53 32.28 37.85
CA ASN A 1095 -11.66 31.32 38.53
C ASN A 1095 -10.71 30.59 37.56
N ASP A 1096 -11.17 30.23 36.36
CA ASP A 1096 -10.33 29.64 35.29
C ASP A 1096 -9.24 30.65 34.88
N LYS A 1097 -9.56 31.94 34.78
CA LYS A 1097 -8.56 33.02 34.54
C LYS A 1097 -7.58 33.18 35.70
N LYS A 1098 -8.06 33.23 36.95
CA LYS A 1098 -7.18 33.32 38.14
C LYS A 1098 -6.23 32.12 38.21
N LYS A 1099 -6.72 30.92 37.91
CA LYS A 1099 -5.91 29.71 37.81
C LYS A 1099 -4.85 29.84 36.71
N ASP A 1100 -5.21 30.31 35.52
CA ASP A 1100 -4.26 30.51 34.42
C ASP A 1100 -3.16 31.51 34.79
N TYR A 1101 -3.52 32.64 35.44
CA TYR A 1101 -2.55 33.61 35.93
C TYR A 1101 -1.61 33.02 36.99
N LEU A 1102 -2.14 32.24 37.93
CA LEU A 1102 -1.36 31.55 38.95
C LEU A 1102 -0.38 30.54 38.33
N VAL A 1103 -0.84 29.72 37.37
CA VAL A 1103 -0.03 28.75 36.63
C VAL A 1103 1.10 29.44 35.87
N GLN A 1104 0.83 30.58 35.22
CA GLN A 1104 1.87 31.37 34.53
C GLN A 1104 2.92 31.93 35.49
N ALA A 1105 2.49 32.48 36.64
CA ALA A 1105 3.39 33.01 37.66
C ALA A 1105 4.26 31.91 38.28
N LEU A 1106 3.68 30.77 38.66
CA LEU A 1106 4.40 29.61 39.21
C LEU A 1106 5.44 29.05 38.22
N ASN A 1107 5.11 29.01 36.92
CA ASN A 1107 6.08 28.62 35.90
C ASN A 1107 7.29 29.57 35.86
N MET A 1108 7.05 30.88 35.86
CA MET A 1108 8.13 31.89 35.86
C MET A 1108 8.95 31.86 37.16
N LYS A 1109 8.31 31.59 38.29
CA LYS A 1109 8.97 31.36 39.57
C LYS A 1109 9.88 30.13 39.52
N CYS A 1110 9.43 29.03 38.92
CA CYS A 1110 10.27 27.85 38.68
C CYS A 1110 11.49 28.19 37.79
N GLU A 1111 11.29 28.97 36.72
CA GLU A 1111 12.39 29.42 35.85
C GLU A 1111 13.38 30.32 36.60
N ALA A 1112 12.90 31.23 37.45
CA ALA A 1112 13.74 32.08 38.29
C ALA A 1112 14.62 31.25 39.23
N TYR A 1113 14.06 30.24 39.91
CA TYR A 1113 14.83 29.32 40.74
C TYR A 1113 15.85 28.50 39.93
N ASN A 1114 15.47 28.01 38.74
CA ASN A 1114 16.41 27.32 37.84
C ASN A 1114 17.58 28.24 37.45
N ASN A 1115 17.33 29.52 37.15
CA ASN A 1115 18.36 30.50 36.84
C ASN A 1115 19.27 30.77 38.05
N LEU A 1116 18.71 30.93 39.25
CA LEU A 1116 19.48 31.11 40.49
C LEU A 1116 20.37 29.89 40.78
N ILE A 1117 19.84 28.67 40.66
CA ILE A 1117 20.62 27.43 40.82
C ILE A 1117 21.78 27.39 39.84
N PHE A 1118 21.53 27.66 38.56
CA PHE A 1118 22.55 27.67 37.52
C PHE A 1118 23.65 28.71 37.78
N MET A 1119 23.28 29.95 38.11
CA MET A 1119 24.25 31.02 38.39
C MET A 1119 25.06 30.76 39.66
N THR A 1120 24.45 30.17 40.69
CA THR A 1120 25.11 29.78 41.94
C THR A 1120 26.11 28.64 41.69
N GLN A 1121 25.76 27.64 40.88
CA GLN A 1121 26.67 26.57 40.47
C GLN A 1121 27.91 27.12 39.73
N LEU A 1122 27.73 28.12 38.86
CA LEU A 1122 28.86 28.79 38.19
C LEU A 1122 29.78 29.54 39.17
N LYS A 1123 29.25 30.10 40.26
CA LYS A 1123 30.05 30.72 41.33
C LYS A 1123 30.88 29.67 42.08
N ILE A 1124 30.29 28.53 42.41
CA ILE A 1124 30.95 27.44 43.18
C ILE A 1124 32.09 26.77 42.39
N VAL A 1125 31.92 26.55 41.08
CA VAL A 1125 32.95 25.91 40.23
C VAL A 1125 34.27 26.70 40.19
N LYS A 1126 34.25 28.00 40.50
CA LYS A 1126 35.46 28.86 40.53
C LYS A 1126 36.18 28.86 41.89
N ASP A 1127 35.54 28.42 42.96
CA ASP A 1127 36.05 28.45 44.34
C ASP A 1127 35.57 27.22 45.13
N GLU A 1128 36.27 26.09 44.97
CA GLU A 1128 35.87 24.76 45.47
C GLU A 1128 35.77 24.66 47.00
N ASN A 1129 36.19 25.68 47.76
CA ASN A 1129 36.18 25.71 49.24
C ASN A 1129 35.12 26.63 49.86
N ASN A 1130 34.12 27.09 49.10
CA ASN A 1130 33.10 28.01 49.60
C ASN A 1130 31.88 27.26 50.19
N GLU A 1131 31.95 26.88 51.48
CA GLU A 1131 30.87 26.17 52.19
C GLU A 1131 29.55 26.97 52.21
N ASP A 1132 29.61 28.30 52.30
CA ASP A 1132 28.42 29.17 52.36
C ASP A 1132 27.58 29.12 51.07
N GLU A 1133 28.23 29.15 49.89
CA GLU A 1133 27.54 29.04 48.60
C GLU A 1133 26.96 27.64 48.38
N ILE A 1134 27.62 26.58 48.89
CA ILE A 1134 27.10 25.21 48.84
C ILE A 1134 25.83 25.07 49.71
N GLU A 1135 25.81 25.67 50.89
CA GLU A 1135 24.63 25.68 51.76
C GLU A 1135 23.48 26.50 51.15
N TYR A 1136 23.79 27.66 50.56
CA TYR A 1136 22.83 28.46 49.81
C TYR A 1136 22.23 27.70 48.61
N LEU A 1137 23.06 26.95 47.86
CA LEU A 1137 22.59 26.09 46.78
C LEU A 1137 21.61 25.01 47.27
N LYS A 1138 21.90 24.36 48.41
CA LYS A 1138 20.98 23.37 49.01
C LYS A 1138 19.63 23.99 49.40
N GLN A 1139 19.65 25.22 49.92
CA GLN A 1139 18.44 25.97 50.24
C GLN A 1139 17.64 26.29 48.97
N LEU A 1140 18.29 26.79 47.92
CA LEU A 1140 17.65 27.07 46.63
C LEU A 1140 17.02 25.82 46.00
N ILE A 1141 17.68 24.66 46.07
CA ILE A 1141 17.14 23.39 45.59
C ILE A 1141 15.88 22.98 46.39
N THR A 1142 15.88 23.20 47.71
CA THR A 1142 14.74 22.88 48.58
C THR A 1142 13.53 23.76 48.25
N GLU A 1143 13.73 25.07 48.12
CA GLU A 1143 12.67 26.00 47.73
C GLU A 1143 12.18 25.74 46.30
N SER A 1144 13.09 25.45 45.36
CA SER A 1144 12.74 25.06 44.01
C SER A 1144 11.84 23.81 43.98
N ASN A 1145 12.13 22.79 44.80
CA ASN A 1145 11.27 21.61 44.92
C ASN A 1145 9.87 21.95 45.44
N LYS A 1146 9.77 22.85 46.42
CA LYS A 1146 8.50 23.31 46.96
C LYS A 1146 7.67 24.01 45.88
N VAL A 1147 8.26 24.98 45.19
CA VAL A 1147 7.58 25.69 44.10
C VAL A 1147 7.19 24.76 42.95
N MET A 1148 8.02 23.78 42.62
CA MET A 1148 7.68 22.79 41.59
C MET A 1148 6.49 21.90 42.02
N ASN A 1149 6.38 21.56 43.30
CA ASN A 1149 5.22 20.84 43.85
C ASN A 1149 3.97 21.71 43.86
N ASP A 1150 4.11 23.00 44.15
CA ASP A 1150 3.00 23.96 44.07
C ASP A 1150 2.54 24.11 42.62
N TYR A 1151 3.47 24.23 41.66
CA TYR A 1151 3.14 24.26 40.24
C TYR A 1151 2.46 22.95 39.78
N PHE A 1152 2.93 21.81 40.28
CA PHE A 1152 2.33 20.49 40.05
C PHE A 1152 0.88 20.41 40.56
N ALA A 1153 0.53 21.09 41.65
CA ALA A 1153 -0.83 21.08 42.18
C ALA A 1153 -1.84 21.78 41.26
N TRP A 1154 -1.38 22.71 40.40
CA TRP A 1154 -2.23 23.54 39.55
C TRP A 1154 -2.15 23.24 38.05
N SER A 1155 -1.06 22.65 37.58
CA SER A 1155 -0.79 22.34 36.16
C SER A 1155 -0.87 20.84 35.84
N GLU A 1156 -1.25 20.50 34.60
CA GLU A 1156 -1.17 19.12 34.12
C GLU A 1156 0.30 18.70 33.91
N HIS A 1157 0.65 17.46 34.30
CA HIS A 1157 2.03 16.92 34.16
C HIS A 1157 2.44 16.64 32.70
N THR A 1158 1.54 16.91 31.76
CA THR A 1158 1.72 16.79 30.32
C THR A 1158 1.89 18.15 29.64
N ASP A 1159 1.79 19.26 30.38
CA ASP A 1159 2.01 20.59 29.83
C ASP A 1159 3.49 20.81 29.47
N TYR A 1160 3.72 21.45 28.31
CA TYR A 1160 5.05 21.73 27.79
C TYR A 1160 5.91 22.54 28.77
N LYS A 1161 5.34 23.62 29.33
CA LYS A 1161 6.07 24.54 30.22
C LYS A 1161 6.48 23.82 31.50
N TYR A 1162 5.58 23.02 32.07
CA TYR A 1162 5.88 22.15 33.21
C TYR A 1162 7.03 21.18 32.91
N ILE A 1163 6.96 20.47 31.79
CA ILE A 1163 7.98 19.48 31.40
C ILE A 1163 9.35 20.13 31.21
N MET A 1164 9.40 21.30 30.57
CA MET A 1164 10.65 22.03 30.38
C MET A 1164 11.23 22.53 31.70
N ALA A 1165 10.40 23.14 32.57
CA ALA A 1165 10.83 23.61 33.88
C ALA A 1165 11.36 22.45 34.75
N TYR A 1166 10.62 21.33 34.80
CA TYR A 1166 11.01 20.13 35.55
C TYR A 1166 12.31 19.53 35.02
N SER A 1167 12.43 19.35 33.71
CA SER A 1167 13.58 18.69 33.10
C SER A 1167 14.85 19.55 33.23
N LYS A 1168 14.74 20.88 33.11
CA LYS A 1168 15.83 21.81 33.42
C LYS A 1168 16.28 21.69 34.88
N LYS A 1169 15.34 21.64 35.83
CA LYS A 1169 15.64 21.47 37.26
C LYS A 1169 16.36 20.15 37.54
N GLU A 1170 15.82 19.03 37.06
CA GLU A 1170 16.43 17.71 37.27
C GLU A 1170 17.82 17.61 36.61
N ARG A 1171 18.04 18.26 35.46
CA ARG A 1171 19.37 18.42 34.84
C ARG A 1171 20.33 19.18 35.77
N LEU A 1172 19.92 20.35 36.27
CA LEU A 1172 20.76 21.19 37.15
C LEU A 1172 21.13 20.47 38.46
N VAL A 1173 20.25 19.63 39.00
CA VAL A 1173 20.50 18.85 40.24
C VAL A 1173 21.25 17.53 39.96
N GLY A 1174 21.69 17.28 38.71
CA GLY A 1174 22.44 16.08 38.33
C GLY A 1174 21.61 14.80 38.21
N ARG A 1175 20.28 14.89 38.18
CA ARG A 1175 19.34 13.75 38.05
C ARG A 1175 18.89 13.54 36.61
N TYR A 1176 19.85 13.40 35.70
CA TYR A 1176 19.61 13.34 34.26
C TYR A 1176 18.59 12.28 33.82
N GLY A 1177 18.53 11.12 34.50
CA GLY A 1177 17.56 10.06 34.20
C GLY A 1177 16.10 10.49 34.34
N ASN A 1178 15.77 11.32 35.33
CA ASN A 1178 14.41 11.85 35.52
C ASN A 1178 14.05 12.86 34.42
N ALA A 1179 15.00 13.75 34.08
CA ALA A 1179 14.84 14.70 32.99
C ALA A 1179 14.58 13.97 31.67
N LEU A 1180 15.41 12.97 31.33
CA LEU A 1180 15.24 12.17 30.12
C LEU A 1180 13.93 11.38 30.11
N LYS A 1181 13.52 10.79 31.23
CA LYS A 1181 12.24 10.06 31.34
C LYS A 1181 11.05 10.96 31.00
N THR A 1182 11.02 12.17 31.56
CA THR A 1182 9.92 13.13 31.33
C THR A 1182 9.95 13.67 29.90
N LEU A 1183 11.13 14.03 29.37
CA LEU A 1183 11.29 14.48 27.99
C LEU A 1183 10.89 13.40 26.98
N ASN A 1184 11.34 12.15 27.18
CA ASN A 1184 10.97 11.03 26.31
C ASN A 1184 9.46 10.80 26.32
N LYS A 1185 8.84 10.85 27.50
CA LYS A 1185 7.38 10.74 27.61
C LYS A 1185 6.69 11.86 26.84
N TYR A 1186 7.11 13.11 26.99
CA TYR A 1186 6.54 14.24 26.25
C TYR A 1186 6.71 14.09 24.74
N ILE A 1187 7.93 13.81 24.26
CA ILE A 1187 8.22 13.67 22.82
C ILE A 1187 7.37 12.56 22.19
N ASN A 1188 7.11 11.48 22.93
CA ASN A 1188 6.30 10.35 22.46
C ASN A 1188 4.78 10.61 22.59
N ASP A 1189 4.34 11.27 23.66
CA ASP A 1189 2.93 11.47 23.99
C ASP A 1189 2.34 12.76 23.40
N THR A 1190 3.18 13.71 22.95
CA THR A 1190 2.72 14.99 22.40
C THR A 1190 1.80 14.72 21.21
N PRO A 1191 0.51 15.10 21.29
CA PRO A 1191 -0.40 14.94 20.18
C PRO A 1191 0.12 15.73 18.98
N ILE A 1192 0.16 15.08 17.83
CA ILE A 1192 0.24 15.70 16.51
C ILE A 1192 -0.90 16.73 16.50
N GLY A 1193 -0.68 18.05 16.50
CA GLY A 1193 -1.80 18.95 16.79
C GLY A 1193 -1.64 20.44 16.49
N ASP A 1194 -2.65 20.93 15.76
CA ASP A 1194 -2.99 22.26 15.24
C ASP A 1194 -2.11 22.74 14.07
N LEU A 1195 -2.59 22.54 12.83
CA LEU A 1195 -2.02 23.09 11.58
C LEU A 1195 -1.74 24.60 11.69
N ASN A 1196 -2.49 25.32 12.54
CA ASN A 1196 -2.38 26.76 12.75
C ASN A 1196 -1.55 27.18 13.98
N LYS A 1197 -1.18 26.26 14.87
CA LYS A 1197 -0.35 26.52 16.05
C LYS A 1197 0.69 25.41 16.18
N SER A 1198 1.83 25.56 15.51
CA SER A 1198 2.83 24.50 15.44
C SER A 1198 3.37 24.11 16.83
N ASN A 1199 3.01 22.92 17.34
CA ASN A 1199 3.71 22.25 18.45
C ASN A 1199 5.16 21.86 18.09
N ILE A 1200 5.55 21.99 16.82
CA ILE A 1200 6.90 21.73 16.29
C ILE A 1200 7.97 22.51 17.06
N GLY A 1201 7.72 23.78 17.36
CA GLY A 1201 8.67 24.60 18.12
C GLY A 1201 8.97 23.99 19.49
N ASN A 1202 7.92 23.61 20.22
CA ASN A 1202 8.00 23.04 21.57
C ASN A 1202 8.68 21.66 21.57
N VAL A 1203 8.30 20.77 20.64
CA VAL A 1203 8.93 19.45 20.50
C VAL A 1203 10.40 19.58 20.12
N ASN A 1204 10.74 20.49 19.20
CA ASN A 1204 12.13 20.74 18.82
C ASN A 1204 12.96 21.29 19.99
N GLU A 1205 12.39 22.17 20.83
CA GLU A 1205 13.05 22.65 22.04
C GLU A 1205 13.25 21.53 23.07
N ALA A 1206 12.26 20.66 23.27
CA ALA A 1206 12.40 19.48 24.12
C ALA A 1206 13.50 18.52 23.60
N CYS A 1207 13.56 18.29 22.29
CA CYS A 1207 14.61 17.48 21.66
C CYS A 1207 16.00 18.13 21.81
N LYS A 1208 16.11 19.46 21.67
CA LYS A 1208 17.37 20.19 21.92
C LYS A 1208 17.85 20.02 23.36
N LEU A 1209 16.93 20.11 24.33
CA LEU A 1209 17.27 19.89 25.74
C LEU A 1209 17.70 18.44 25.99
N ARG A 1210 16.99 17.48 25.39
CA ARG A 1210 17.35 16.05 25.44
C ARG A 1210 18.75 15.81 24.88
N LEU A 1211 19.06 16.33 23.69
CA LEU A 1211 20.38 16.24 23.07
C LEU A 1211 21.47 16.83 23.97
N SER A 1212 21.22 18.01 24.55
CA SER A 1212 22.15 18.66 25.47
C SER A 1212 22.44 17.80 26.71
N ILE A 1213 21.44 17.09 27.25
CA ILE A 1213 21.62 16.18 28.39
C ILE A 1213 22.42 14.93 27.97
N LEU A 1214 22.14 14.38 26.79
CA LEU A 1214 22.88 13.22 26.27
C LEU A 1214 24.36 13.55 26.02
N ASN A 1215 24.65 14.76 25.53
CA ASN A 1215 26.01 15.27 25.37
C ASN A 1215 26.75 15.41 26.72
N GLU A 1216 26.07 15.92 27.75
CA GLU A 1216 26.63 16.00 29.11
C GLU A 1216 26.89 14.62 29.73
N LEU A 1217 26.12 13.60 29.35
CA LEU A 1217 26.31 12.22 29.78
C LEU A 1217 27.37 11.46 28.95
N HIS A 1218 27.91 12.06 27.89
CA HIS A 1218 28.80 11.40 26.92
C HIS A 1218 28.19 10.14 26.31
N TRP A 1219 26.89 10.19 26.00
CA TRP A 1219 26.15 9.09 25.36
C TRP A 1219 26.13 9.26 23.84
N ASP A 1220 27.32 9.23 23.23
CA ASP A 1220 27.55 9.61 21.83
C ASP A 1220 26.60 8.89 20.85
N CYS A 1221 26.42 7.58 21.00
CA CYS A 1221 25.49 6.81 20.15
C CYS A 1221 24.04 7.33 20.20
N TRP A 1222 23.57 7.83 21.34
CA TRP A 1222 22.22 8.40 21.48
C TRP A 1222 22.15 9.83 20.99
N CYS A 1223 23.26 10.58 21.07
CA CYS A 1223 23.40 11.90 20.46
C CYS A 1223 23.28 11.78 18.94
N ASP A 1224 24.09 10.91 18.32
CA ASP A 1224 24.07 10.65 16.88
C ASP A 1224 22.67 10.23 16.42
N TYR A 1225 22.04 9.32 17.17
CA TYR A 1225 20.67 8.90 16.90
C TYR A 1225 19.68 10.09 16.92
N GLU A 1226 19.76 10.97 17.92
CA GLU A 1226 18.84 12.09 18.06
C GLU A 1226 19.06 13.18 17.01
N GLU A 1227 20.32 13.44 16.63
CA GLU A 1227 20.64 14.35 15.53
C GLU A 1227 20.00 13.88 14.22
N VAL A 1228 20.03 12.57 13.95
CA VAL A 1228 19.34 11.97 12.79
C VAL A 1228 17.81 12.04 12.93
N GLN A 1229 17.26 11.70 14.11
CA GLN A 1229 15.81 11.67 14.33
C GLN A 1229 15.15 13.05 14.21
N LYS A 1230 15.86 14.13 14.52
CA LYS A 1230 15.35 15.49 14.41
C LYS A 1230 14.83 15.80 13.00
N PHE A 1231 15.54 15.38 11.96
CA PHE A 1231 15.13 15.57 10.57
C PHE A 1231 13.96 14.67 10.14
N LEU A 1232 13.72 13.56 10.83
CA LEU A 1232 12.56 12.68 10.61
C LEU A 1232 11.29 13.19 11.28
N ARG A 1233 11.42 13.79 12.46
CA ARG A 1233 10.28 14.30 13.23
C ARG A 1233 9.71 15.58 12.64
N SER A 1234 10.53 16.38 11.95
CA SER A 1234 10.09 17.63 11.32
C SER A 1234 10.84 17.89 10.01
N PRO A 1235 10.48 17.19 8.92
CA PRO A 1235 10.99 17.52 7.59
C PRO A 1235 10.70 18.97 7.22
N SER A 1236 11.61 19.61 6.48
CA SER A 1236 11.41 20.98 5.98
C SER A 1236 10.26 21.06 4.98
N ASP A 1237 10.07 20.00 4.19
CA ASP A 1237 9.02 19.88 3.18
C ASP A 1237 8.40 18.48 3.13
N TYR A 1238 7.28 18.35 2.43
CA TYR A 1238 6.63 17.08 2.16
C TYR A 1238 7.54 16.17 1.35
N ALA A 1239 7.47 14.86 1.61
CA ALA A 1239 8.11 13.87 0.74
C ALA A 1239 7.56 13.98 -0.69
N LEU A 1240 8.42 13.68 -1.67
CA LEU A 1240 7.99 13.69 -3.06
C LEU A 1240 7.06 12.51 -3.38
N LEU A 1241 6.15 12.78 -4.32
CA LEU A 1241 5.37 11.77 -5.01
C LEU A 1241 6.23 11.13 -6.13
N ASN A 1242 5.70 10.14 -6.85
CA ASN A 1242 6.45 9.33 -7.82
C ASN A 1242 6.93 10.12 -9.04
#